data_AF-A0A829WF42-F1
#
_entry.id   AF-A0A829WF42-F1
#
_cell.length_a   1.000
_cell.length_b   1.000
_cell.length_c   1.000
_cell.angle_alpha   90.00
_cell.angle_beta   90.00
_cell.angle_gamma   90.00
#
_symmetry.space_group_name_H-M   'P 1'
#
loop_
_entity.id
_entity.type
_entity.pdbx_description
1 polymer ?
#
loop_
_entity_poly.entity_id
_entity_poly.type
_entity_poly.pdbx_seq_one_letter_code
_entity_poly.pdbx_strand_id
1 'polypeptide(L)'
;MNEEEWRKKICGETDTGYSYDLAKRMEQYRTNPVLGYRTAGSRAELETGGMLVREMESLGLADVHKDRITVDSWEFEKAVMLFTDSRGREHEFQLGAYQTDFHTGGFREFSLVYLGKGTAADYSQADVAGKLVLIDINQRDEWWINFPVYQARLKGAAALIAVQEQGYGEISDTALNAQDIAGPADAPAFSMSRADAGVLKAAMGEENQVRVRLDASSTVLKDQETYNIIGTIPGTEEGMILLSAHYDSYFSGFQDDNAAVAMMLGIARAVLRSGYKPRKTLVFCAMAAEEWGVVNSKYDWSAGAYEQVFTAKPDWAGKVIADLNFELPAHAHGRKDAVRCVYEYADFLEEFITGLPAGFFTCQPYPEGVEVLSPIQTWSDDFSMAIGGIPSMVNDFSAGEFMETHYHSQYDNENFYQEPVYRFHHEMYAGLVLAFDRTAAVPMNFARLFEGAAASIDSSVCRGAGADLPGLRVVLDKGIEAGEALYEKIREINRIYGRFLDRGEEEKAVKLAAGCRPFNRELLRIFKKEQDYFVRLSWHDDVLFPQQAVQENVRAMDRAIACLENHDLTGALEAVYTIDNNRYAFLFEEEVYTYFTEYVLNQPAGRLKWGAGRIVHHQNLFGLVESLKAKTVEENPDTQEEYEVLVKARENQLCCYEDDIRYMMASAGKLLEAIRKAGQWALNIKKDSDTDESKIQEE
;
A
#
# COMPACT_ATOMS: atom_id res chain seq x y z
N MET A 1 5.73 -11.04 -36.97
CA MET A 1 6.69 -10.19 -36.26
C MET A 1 7.09 -10.93 -35.00
N ASN A 2 8.39 -10.99 -34.72
CA ASN A 2 8.88 -11.57 -33.48
C ASN A 2 8.64 -10.60 -32.30
N GLU A 3 8.99 -11.02 -31.09
CA GLU A 3 8.82 -10.23 -29.88
C GLU A 3 9.47 -8.84 -29.95
N GLU A 4 10.73 -8.78 -30.38
CA GLU A 4 11.51 -7.55 -30.42
C GLU A 4 10.94 -6.53 -31.41
N GLU A 5 10.44 -7.01 -32.56
CA GLU A 5 9.77 -6.18 -33.55
C GLU A 5 8.46 -5.59 -33.01
N TRP A 6 7.67 -6.37 -32.27
CA TRP A 6 6.44 -5.87 -31.64
C TRP A 6 6.75 -4.87 -30.52
N ARG A 7 7.74 -5.16 -29.68
CA ARG A 7 8.24 -4.25 -28.64
C ARG A 7 8.61 -2.90 -29.23
N LYS A 8 9.47 -2.88 -30.27
CA LYS A 8 9.88 -1.65 -30.98
C LYS A 8 8.69 -0.89 -31.56
N LYS A 9 7.70 -1.60 -32.12
CA LYS A 9 6.52 -0.98 -32.70
C LYS A 9 5.62 -0.34 -31.65
N ILE A 10 5.43 -1.00 -30.50
CA ILE A 10 4.63 -0.45 -29.39
C ILE A 10 5.33 0.77 -28.78
N CYS A 11 6.64 0.69 -28.47
CA CYS A 11 7.40 1.84 -27.96
C CYS A 11 7.40 3.01 -28.96
N GLY A 12 7.40 2.73 -30.27
CA GLY A 12 7.28 3.76 -31.30
C GLY A 12 5.93 4.51 -31.33
N GLU A 13 4.90 3.95 -30.71
CA GLU A 13 3.58 4.60 -30.58
C GLU A 13 3.39 5.28 -29.20
N THR A 14 4.40 5.26 -28.33
CA THR A 14 4.38 5.93 -27.01
C THR A 14 4.25 7.44 -27.17
N ASP A 15 3.18 7.99 -26.59
CA ASP A 15 2.79 9.39 -26.67
C ASP A 15 2.58 9.97 -25.26
N THR A 16 3.67 10.45 -24.66
CA THR A 16 3.67 11.06 -23.33
C THR A 16 2.89 12.37 -23.28
N GLY A 17 2.72 13.05 -24.42
CA GLY A 17 1.91 14.27 -24.52
C GLY A 17 0.42 13.98 -24.31
N TYR A 18 -0.09 12.91 -24.96
CA TYR A 18 -1.46 12.42 -24.70
C TYR A 18 -1.68 12.12 -23.21
N SER A 19 -0.75 11.37 -22.59
CA SER A 19 -0.89 10.97 -21.19
C SER A 19 -0.81 12.17 -20.25
N TYR A 20 0.10 13.11 -20.50
CA TYR A 20 0.17 14.38 -19.74
C TYR A 20 -1.15 15.18 -19.83
N ASP A 21 -1.69 15.36 -21.04
CA ASP A 21 -2.93 16.10 -21.25
C ASP A 21 -4.14 15.43 -20.59
N LEU A 22 -4.19 14.09 -20.57
CA LEU A 22 -5.22 13.34 -19.85
C LEU A 22 -5.11 13.53 -18.33
N ALA A 23 -3.90 13.44 -17.76
CA ALA A 23 -3.68 13.68 -16.33
C ALA A 23 -4.16 15.09 -15.93
N LYS A 24 -3.82 16.13 -16.71
CA LYS A 24 -4.32 17.51 -16.48
C LYS A 24 -5.84 17.66 -16.62
N ARG A 25 -6.49 16.86 -17.48
CA ARG A 25 -7.96 16.88 -17.60
C ARG A 25 -8.66 16.32 -16.37
N MET A 26 -8.06 15.37 -15.64
CA MET A 26 -8.66 14.78 -14.44
C MET A 26 -8.81 15.80 -13.30
N GLU A 27 -7.90 16.78 -13.19
CA GLU A 27 -7.93 17.87 -12.19
C GLU A 27 -9.12 18.85 -12.34
N GLN A 28 -9.86 18.77 -13.45
CA GLN A 28 -11.01 19.64 -13.70
C GLN A 28 -12.19 19.32 -12.78
N TYR A 29 -12.31 18.06 -12.35
CA TYR A 29 -13.37 17.59 -11.46
C TYR A 29 -12.87 17.62 -10.02
N ARG A 30 -13.46 18.49 -9.20
CA ARG A 30 -13.04 18.69 -7.82
C ARG A 30 -14.21 19.08 -6.92
N THR A 31 -14.18 18.59 -5.67
CA THR A 31 -15.12 18.98 -4.60
C THR A 31 -14.70 20.30 -3.97
N ASN A 32 -13.40 20.46 -3.69
CA ASN A 32 -12.82 21.71 -3.24
C ASN A 32 -12.26 22.51 -4.43
N PRO A 33 -12.83 23.68 -4.77
CA PRO A 33 -12.47 24.41 -5.98
C PRO A 33 -11.08 25.05 -5.93
N VAL A 34 -10.50 25.22 -4.75
CA VAL A 34 -9.18 25.86 -4.51
C VAL A 34 -8.07 24.82 -4.46
N LEU A 35 -8.29 23.72 -3.72
CA LEU A 35 -7.25 22.73 -3.42
C LEU A 35 -7.28 21.51 -4.34
N GLY A 36 -8.37 21.23 -5.05
CA GLY A 36 -8.38 20.20 -6.10
C GLY A 36 -8.96 18.83 -5.74
N TYR A 37 -9.36 18.61 -4.47
CA TYR A 37 -9.77 17.30 -3.95
C TYR A 37 -10.76 16.53 -4.85
N ARG A 38 -10.49 15.23 -5.00
CA ARG A 38 -11.34 14.26 -5.70
C ARG A 38 -11.38 12.96 -4.91
N THR A 39 -12.16 12.97 -3.85
CA THR A 39 -12.13 11.97 -2.78
C THR A 39 -13.09 10.82 -3.02
N ALA A 40 -12.87 9.69 -2.36
CA ALA A 40 -13.70 8.49 -2.51
C ALA A 40 -15.20 8.75 -2.33
N GLY A 41 -15.99 8.17 -3.22
CA GLY A 41 -17.45 8.29 -3.31
C GLY A 41 -17.98 9.71 -3.57
N SER A 42 -17.10 10.69 -3.80
CA SER A 42 -17.51 12.08 -3.98
C SER A 42 -18.11 12.35 -5.36
N ARG A 43 -18.81 13.48 -5.51
CA ARG A 43 -19.29 13.93 -6.83
C ARG A 43 -18.14 14.03 -7.85
N ALA A 44 -16.97 14.52 -7.44
CA ALA A 44 -15.82 14.71 -8.33
C ALA A 44 -15.23 13.39 -8.83
N GLU A 45 -15.15 12.38 -7.95
CA GLU A 45 -14.74 11.02 -8.33
C GLU A 45 -15.73 10.45 -9.35
N LEU A 46 -17.04 10.47 -9.06
CA LEU A 46 -18.06 9.94 -9.96
C LEU A 46 -18.06 10.59 -11.35
N GLU A 47 -17.85 11.91 -11.42
CA GLU A 47 -17.74 12.66 -12.67
C GLU A 47 -16.47 12.27 -13.44
N THR A 48 -15.34 12.10 -12.74
CA THR A 48 -14.06 11.66 -13.32
C THR A 48 -14.15 10.24 -13.85
N GLY A 49 -14.74 9.30 -13.10
CA GLY A 49 -14.98 7.95 -13.58
C GLY A 49 -15.88 7.93 -14.83
N GLY A 50 -16.86 8.84 -14.92
CA GLY A 50 -17.63 9.05 -16.14
C GLY A 50 -16.82 9.61 -17.31
N MET A 51 -15.83 10.45 -17.04
CA MET A 51 -14.87 10.95 -18.04
C MET A 51 -13.97 9.83 -18.55
N LEU A 52 -13.42 9.00 -17.66
CA LEU A 52 -12.56 7.88 -17.99
C LEU A 52 -13.28 6.83 -18.85
N VAL A 53 -14.56 6.53 -18.59
CA VAL A 53 -15.38 5.68 -19.48
C VAL A 53 -15.36 6.23 -20.91
N ARG A 54 -15.65 7.52 -21.10
CA ARG A 54 -15.66 8.15 -22.43
C ARG A 54 -14.28 8.13 -23.09
N GLU A 55 -13.23 8.32 -22.30
CA GLU A 55 -11.85 8.27 -22.79
C GLU A 55 -11.52 6.86 -23.29
N MET A 56 -11.78 5.83 -22.49
CA MET A 56 -11.59 4.41 -22.83
C MET A 56 -12.37 4.01 -24.09
N GLU A 57 -13.63 4.43 -24.21
CA GLU A 57 -14.44 4.23 -25.43
C GLU A 57 -13.82 4.92 -26.65
N SER A 58 -13.34 6.15 -26.49
CA SER A 58 -12.73 6.93 -27.59
C SER A 58 -11.40 6.36 -28.08
N LEU A 59 -10.64 5.70 -27.20
CA LEU A 59 -9.43 4.96 -27.56
C LEU A 59 -9.74 3.72 -28.39
N GLY A 60 -10.97 3.20 -28.30
CA GLY A 60 -11.40 1.96 -28.95
C GLY A 60 -11.21 0.72 -28.09
N LEU A 61 -11.15 0.85 -26.75
CA LEU A 61 -11.20 -0.30 -25.86
C LEU A 61 -12.56 -1.02 -25.97
N ALA A 62 -12.54 -2.33 -25.75
CA ALA A 62 -13.72 -3.17 -25.69
C ALA A 62 -14.21 -3.33 -24.25
N ASP A 63 -15.47 -3.75 -24.09
CA ASP A 63 -16.09 -4.02 -22.79
C ASP A 63 -15.88 -2.90 -21.76
N VAL A 64 -16.10 -1.64 -22.18
CA VAL A 64 -15.95 -0.49 -21.29
C VAL A 64 -17.16 -0.40 -20.37
N HIS A 65 -16.94 -0.50 -19.06
CA HIS A 65 -18.02 -0.46 -18.07
C HIS A 65 -17.54 0.03 -16.70
N LYS A 66 -18.52 0.24 -15.82
CA LYS A 66 -18.31 0.57 -14.40
C LYS A 66 -18.60 -0.67 -13.57
N ASP A 67 -17.59 -1.16 -12.86
CA ASP A 67 -17.79 -2.17 -11.83
C ASP A 67 -18.20 -1.49 -10.54
N ARG A 68 -19.38 -1.84 -10.05
CA ARG A 68 -19.93 -1.24 -8.83
C ARG A 68 -19.25 -1.83 -7.58
N ILE A 69 -18.85 -0.94 -6.69
CA ILE A 69 -18.29 -1.26 -5.36
C ILE A 69 -18.97 -0.41 -4.27
N THR A 70 -18.78 -0.81 -3.01
CA THR A 70 -19.32 -0.09 -1.84
C THR A 70 -18.19 0.38 -0.93
N VAL A 71 -18.13 1.68 -0.67
CA VAL A 71 -17.13 2.34 0.19
C VAL A 71 -17.81 3.37 1.09
N ASP A 72 -17.11 3.87 2.10
CA ASP A 72 -17.52 5.10 2.78
C ASP A 72 -17.07 6.29 1.92
N SER A 73 -17.95 7.26 1.69
CA SER A 73 -17.65 8.43 0.88
C SER A 73 -17.24 9.63 1.72
N TRP A 74 -16.38 10.49 1.17
CA TRP A 74 -16.03 11.76 1.76
C TRP A 74 -16.21 12.90 0.76
N GLU A 75 -16.95 13.94 1.13
CA GLU A 75 -17.10 15.16 0.34
C GLU A 75 -16.55 16.36 1.13
N PHE A 76 -15.38 16.86 0.72
CA PHE A 76 -14.77 18.06 1.28
C PHE A 76 -14.95 19.26 0.34
N GLU A 77 -15.81 20.20 0.75
CA GLU A 77 -16.13 21.37 -0.07
C GLU A 77 -15.19 22.55 0.24
N LYS A 78 -15.00 22.85 1.53
CA LYS A 78 -14.18 23.99 1.99
C LYS A 78 -13.86 23.91 3.48
N ALA A 79 -12.75 24.55 3.84
CA ALA A 79 -12.45 25.01 5.19
C ALA A 79 -11.60 26.28 5.11
N VAL A 80 -12.16 27.40 5.56
CA VAL A 80 -11.51 28.72 5.52
C VAL A 80 -11.58 29.35 6.91
N MET A 81 -10.43 29.79 7.41
CA MET A 81 -10.32 30.45 8.71
C MET A 81 -9.98 31.94 8.53
N LEU A 82 -10.69 32.80 9.25
CA LEU A 82 -10.39 34.23 9.37
C LEU A 82 -9.87 34.56 10.76
N PHE A 83 -8.83 35.37 10.81
CA PHE A 83 -8.23 35.90 12.04
C PHE A 83 -8.00 37.40 11.90
N THR A 84 -8.30 38.17 12.94
CA THR A 84 -8.00 39.61 12.97
C THR A 84 -6.93 39.86 14.03
N ASP A 85 -5.78 40.37 13.61
CA ASP A 85 -4.66 40.63 14.52
C ASP A 85 -4.87 41.89 15.38
N SER A 86 -3.96 42.11 16.34
CA SER A 86 -4.00 43.27 17.25
C SER A 86 -3.86 44.63 16.54
N ARG A 87 -3.45 44.66 15.27
CA ARG A 87 -3.37 45.86 14.44
C ARG A 87 -4.61 46.05 13.56
N GLY A 88 -5.62 45.19 13.70
CA GLY A 88 -6.85 45.21 12.92
C GLY A 88 -6.68 44.68 11.49
N ARG A 89 -5.60 43.97 11.17
CA ARG A 89 -5.42 43.31 9.88
C ARG A 89 -6.16 41.98 9.89
N GLU A 90 -6.97 41.75 8.87
CA GLU A 90 -7.62 40.46 8.63
C GLU A 90 -6.68 39.55 7.84
N HIS A 91 -6.55 38.32 8.32
CA HIS A 91 -5.82 37.22 7.70
C HIS A 91 -6.82 36.14 7.32
N GLU A 92 -6.69 35.58 6.13
CA GLU A 92 -7.50 34.48 5.61
C GLU A 92 -6.58 33.28 5.38
N PHE A 93 -6.92 32.14 5.98
CA PHE A 93 -6.15 30.91 5.92
C PHE A 93 -6.98 29.82 5.24
N GLN A 94 -6.42 29.24 4.18
CA GLN A 94 -7.00 28.07 3.50
C GLN A 94 -6.54 26.82 4.23
N LEU A 95 -7.48 25.97 4.65
CA LEU A 95 -7.17 24.70 5.31
C LEU A 95 -7.36 23.52 4.36
N GLY A 96 -6.54 22.49 4.53
CA GLY A 96 -6.83 21.14 4.06
C GLY A 96 -7.69 20.40 5.07
N ALA A 97 -8.10 19.18 4.75
CA ALA A 97 -8.98 18.40 5.62
C ALA A 97 -8.61 16.92 5.65
N TYR A 98 -9.15 16.25 6.67
CA TYR A 98 -9.17 14.80 6.83
C TYR A 98 -10.63 14.31 6.77
N GLN A 99 -10.84 13.00 6.65
CA GLN A 99 -12.14 12.37 6.35
C GLN A 99 -13.09 12.40 7.55
N THR A 100 -13.64 13.59 7.83
CA THR A 100 -14.45 13.90 9.01
C THR A 100 -15.73 14.65 8.67
N ASP A 101 -16.75 14.51 9.52
CA ASP A 101 -18.02 15.21 9.41
C ASP A 101 -17.99 16.50 10.24
N PHE A 102 -18.05 17.65 9.56
CA PHE A 102 -18.02 18.95 10.22
C PHE A 102 -18.67 20.05 9.39
N HIS A 103 -19.70 20.67 9.97
CA HIS A 103 -20.52 21.68 9.29
C HIS A 103 -20.75 22.90 10.17
N THR A 104 -20.28 24.05 9.67
CA THR A 104 -20.46 25.35 10.32
C THR A 104 -21.68 26.12 9.79
N GLY A 105 -22.06 25.90 8.53
CA GLY A 105 -23.14 26.65 7.87
C GLY A 105 -22.80 28.12 7.64
N GLY A 106 -21.52 28.43 7.40
CA GLY A 106 -20.96 29.79 7.32
C GLY A 106 -20.01 30.08 8.48
N PHE A 107 -19.36 31.25 8.45
CA PHE A 107 -18.38 31.63 9.47
C PHE A 107 -18.96 31.60 10.89
N ARG A 108 -18.37 30.75 11.73
CA ARG A 108 -18.64 30.68 13.18
C ARG A 108 -17.40 31.03 13.98
N GLU A 109 -17.61 31.72 15.09
CA GLU A 109 -16.50 32.13 15.97
C GLU A 109 -16.11 31.00 16.93
N PHE A 110 -14.82 30.72 17.03
CA PHE A 110 -14.23 29.74 17.93
C PHE A 110 -13.06 30.35 18.70
N SER A 111 -12.79 29.78 19.87
CA SER A 111 -11.46 29.90 20.49
C SER A 111 -10.58 28.81 19.90
N LEU A 112 -9.37 29.17 19.50
CA LEU A 112 -8.33 28.25 19.04
C LEU A 112 -7.22 28.20 20.09
N VAL A 113 -6.92 27.02 20.63
CA VAL A 113 -5.91 26.79 21.66
C VAL A 113 -4.76 25.98 21.08
N TYR A 114 -3.51 26.40 21.29
CA TYR A 114 -2.34 25.60 20.90
C TYR A 114 -1.90 24.66 22.01
N LEU A 115 -1.80 23.36 21.70
CA LEU A 115 -1.49 22.29 22.66
C LEU A 115 -0.29 21.45 22.24
N GLY A 116 0.74 22.09 21.71
CA GLY A 116 2.01 21.39 21.40
C GLY A 116 1.78 20.23 20.44
N LYS A 117 2.03 19.02 20.94
CA LYS A 117 1.95 17.76 20.19
C LYS A 117 0.58 17.08 20.27
N GLY A 118 -0.32 17.58 21.11
CA GLY A 118 -1.64 16.98 21.31
C GLY A 118 -1.61 15.63 22.03
N THR A 119 -0.57 15.39 22.85
CA THR A 119 -0.43 14.21 23.70
C THR A 119 -1.21 14.36 25.00
N ALA A 120 -1.33 13.29 25.79
CA ALA A 120 -2.06 13.30 27.05
C ALA A 120 -1.56 14.38 28.02
N ALA A 121 -0.24 14.60 28.03
CA ALA A 121 0.40 15.59 28.88
C ALA A 121 -0.04 17.03 28.54
N ASP A 122 -0.24 17.32 27.25
CA ASP A 122 -0.61 18.65 26.76
C ASP A 122 -2.02 19.09 27.22
N TYR A 123 -2.91 18.13 27.50
CA TYR A 123 -4.28 18.41 27.97
C TYR A 123 -4.41 18.56 29.49
N SER A 124 -3.35 18.28 30.26
CA SER A 124 -3.44 18.17 31.73
C SER A 124 -3.96 19.43 32.44
N GLN A 125 -3.82 20.61 31.83
CA GLN A 125 -4.27 21.90 32.38
C GLN A 125 -5.14 22.70 31.39
N ALA A 126 -5.58 22.10 30.29
CA ALA A 126 -6.29 22.80 29.21
C ALA A 126 -7.78 22.40 29.14
N ASP A 127 -8.67 23.40 29.19
CA ASP A 127 -10.08 23.20 28.83
C ASP A 127 -10.28 23.50 27.34
N VAL A 128 -10.62 22.46 26.57
CA VAL A 128 -10.84 22.53 25.12
C VAL A 128 -12.29 22.30 24.72
N ALA A 129 -13.22 22.20 25.67
CA ALA A 129 -14.62 21.90 25.36
C ALA A 129 -15.21 22.96 24.40
N GLY A 130 -15.65 22.51 23.21
CA GLY A 130 -16.21 23.36 22.15
C GLY A 130 -15.19 24.29 21.46
N LYS A 131 -13.89 24.14 21.74
CA LYS A 131 -12.81 24.93 21.13
C LYS A 131 -12.16 24.20 19.96
N LEU A 132 -11.45 24.93 19.12
CA LEU A 132 -10.52 24.36 18.15
C LEU A 132 -9.17 24.12 18.84
N VAL A 133 -8.52 23.00 18.53
CA VAL A 133 -7.19 22.67 19.03
C VAL A 133 -6.19 22.76 17.89
N LEU A 134 -5.10 23.51 18.04
CA LEU A 134 -3.98 23.55 17.10
C LEU A 134 -2.83 22.70 17.67
N ILE A 135 -2.26 21.82 16.86
CA ILE A 135 -1.07 21.03 17.22
C ILE A 135 -0.03 21.05 16.11
N ASP A 136 1.21 20.76 16.48
CA ASP A 136 2.26 20.34 15.56
C ASP A 136 2.33 18.81 15.54
N ILE A 137 2.59 18.20 14.38
CA ILE A 137 2.64 16.74 14.22
C ILE A 137 3.67 16.33 13.17
N ASN A 138 4.41 15.26 13.43
CA ASN A 138 5.16 14.54 12.39
C ASN A 138 4.52 13.17 12.15
N GLN A 139 3.56 13.10 11.23
CA GLN A 139 2.85 11.85 10.92
C GLN A 139 3.74 10.69 10.42
N ARG A 140 4.94 10.99 9.88
CA ARG A 140 5.84 9.96 9.36
C ARG A 140 6.64 9.27 10.47
N ASP A 141 7.18 10.07 11.39
CA ASP A 141 8.12 9.55 12.40
C ASP A 141 7.49 9.37 13.79
N GLU A 142 6.43 10.12 14.13
CA GLU A 142 5.87 10.20 15.49
C GLU A 142 4.57 9.40 15.68
N TRP A 143 3.48 9.76 15.03
CA TRP A 143 2.20 9.04 15.13
C TRP A 143 1.22 9.55 14.09
N TRP A 144 0.28 8.68 13.73
CA TRP A 144 -0.79 9.03 12.81
C TRP A 144 -1.80 9.99 13.45
N ILE A 145 -2.50 10.78 12.63
CA ILE A 145 -3.41 11.84 13.07
C ILE A 145 -4.59 11.34 13.93
N ASN A 146 -4.97 10.07 13.76
CA ASN A 146 -6.06 9.42 14.49
C ASN A 146 -5.90 9.54 16.01
N PHE A 147 -4.68 9.40 16.53
CA PHE A 147 -4.39 9.46 17.96
C PHE A 147 -4.69 10.84 18.57
N PRO A 148 -4.04 11.94 18.14
CA PRO A 148 -4.29 13.27 18.71
C PRO A 148 -5.70 13.78 18.42
N VAL A 149 -6.30 13.48 17.25
CA VAL A 149 -7.68 13.92 16.95
C VAL A 149 -8.69 13.24 17.87
N TYR A 150 -8.53 11.94 18.13
CA TYR A 150 -9.42 11.22 19.04
C TYR A 150 -9.22 11.67 20.49
N GLN A 151 -7.98 11.97 20.90
CA GLN A 151 -7.74 12.58 22.20
C GLN A 151 -8.44 13.94 22.35
N ALA A 152 -8.31 14.83 21.36
CA ALA A 152 -9.00 16.12 21.36
C ALA A 152 -10.53 15.94 21.46
N ARG A 153 -11.07 14.96 20.73
CA ARG A 153 -12.49 14.60 20.76
C ARG A 153 -12.93 14.14 22.16
N LEU A 154 -12.18 13.27 22.83
CA LEU A 154 -12.51 12.82 24.20
C LEU A 154 -12.51 13.98 25.19
N LYS A 155 -11.66 15.01 24.96
CA LYS A 155 -11.64 16.25 25.74
C LYS A 155 -12.72 17.27 25.34
N GLY A 156 -13.56 16.95 24.35
CA GLY A 156 -14.68 17.77 23.93
C GLY A 156 -14.34 18.89 22.95
N ALA A 157 -13.16 18.85 22.30
CA ALA A 157 -12.82 19.81 21.24
C ALA A 157 -13.85 19.77 20.11
N ALA A 158 -14.10 20.94 19.50
CA ALA A 158 -14.94 21.06 18.32
C ALA A 158 -14.27 20.45 17.07
N ALA A 159 -12.96 20.69 16.92
CA ALA A 159 -12.11 20.09 15.89
C ALA A 159 -10.62 20.25 16.29
N LEU A 160 -9.76 19.43 15.70
CA LEU A 160 -8.32 19.59 15.74
C LEU A 160 -7.80 20.16 14.40
N ILE A 161 -6.76 20.97 14.47
CA ILE A 161 -6.06 21.53 13.33
C ILE A 161 -4.61 21.09 13.45
N ALA A 162 -4.17 20.26 12.51
CA ALA A 162 -2.83 19.72 12.46
C ALA A 162 -1.92 20.60 11.60
N VAL A 163 -0.73 20.89 12.12
CA VAL A 163 0.35 21.53 11.39
C VAL A 163 1.44 20.49 11.22
N GLN A 164 1.63 20.00 10.00
CA GLN A 164 2.66 19.02 9.72
C GLN A 164 4.04 19.67 9.89
N GLU A 165 4.84 19.16 10.81
CA GLU A 165 6.25 19.49 10.97
C GLU A 165 7.10 18.28 10.60
N GLN A 166 7.85 18.41 9.51
CA GLN A 166 8.72 17.35 8.98
C GLN A 166 7.95 16.10 8.50
N GLY A 167 8.65 15.17 7.88
CA GLY A 167 8.15 13.86 7.46
C GLY A 167 7.27 13.88 6.20
N TYR A 168 6.37 14.86 6.08
CA TYR A 168 5.49 15.09 4.92
C TYR A 168 5.32 16.58 4.64
N GLY A 169 5.06 16.95 3.39
CA GLY A 169 4.81 18.34 2.98
C GLY A 169 5.99 19.29 3.23
N GLU A 170 7.23 18.79 3.21
CA GLU A 170 8.40 19.59 3.59
C GLU A 170 8.79 20.66 2.57
N ILE A 171 8.29 20.59 1.33
CA ILE A 171 8.68 21.44 0.20
C ILE A 171 8.56 22.96 0.48
N SER A 172 7.61 23.36 1.33
CA SER A 172 7.35 24.77 1.62
C SER A 172 6.73 24.95 3.01
N ASP A 173 6.92 26.11 3.63
CA ASP A 173 6.22 26.49 4.86
C ASP A 173 4.74 26.76 4.63
N THR A 174 4.32 27.03 3.38
CA THR A 174 2.92 27.16 2.98
C THR A 174 2.27 25.83 2.57
N ALA A 175 3.01 24.70 2.62
CA ALA A 175 2.46 23.39 2.32
C ALA A 175 1.36 22.99 3.32
N LEU A 176 0.29 22.44 2.77
CA LEU A 176 -0.73 21.70 3.50
C LEU A 176 -0.43 20.21 3.29
N ASN A 177 -0.79 19.38 4.26
CA ASN A 177 -0.73 17.94 4.11
C ASN A 177 -2.10 17.33 4.44
N ALA A 178 -2.45 16.25 3.76
CA ALA A 178 -3.59 15.38 4.09
C ALA A 178 -3.10 13.94 4.12
N GLN A 179 -3.78 13.09 4.88
CA GLN A 179 -3.57 11.64 4.93
C GLN A 179 -4.93 10.99 5.17
N ASP A 180 -5.03 9.66 5.09
CA ASP A 180 -6.16 8.95 5.69
C ASP A 180 -6.22 9.22 7.20
N ILE A 181 -7.43 9.24 7.76
CA ILE A 181 -7.62 9.58 9.18
C ILE A 181 -7.54 8.38 10.09
N ALA A 182 -7.74 7.13 9.63
CA ALA A 182 -7.81 5.92 10.46
C ALA A 182 -8.67 6.04 11.74
N GLY A 183 -9.66 6.93 11.73
CA GLY A 183 -10.38 7.41 12.91
C GLY A 183 -11.85 7.71 12.63
N PRO A 184 -12.64 8.02 13.67
CA PRO A 184 -14.07 8.22 13.51
C PRO A 184 -14.38 9.58 12.89
N ALA A 185 -15.36 9.61 11.97
CA ALA A 185 -15.76 10.84 11.29
C ALA A 185 -16.20 11.97 12.24
N ASP A 186 -16.65 11.63 13.45
CA ASP A 186 -17.07 12.62 14.45
C ASP A 186 -15.92 13.13 15.33
N ALA A 187 -14.66 12.84 14.98
CA ALA A 187 -13.45 13.47 15.50
C ALA A 187 -12.88 14.43 14.43
N PRO A 188 -13.37 15.68 14.31
CA PRO A 188 -13.05 16.51 13.15
C PRO A 188 -11.60 16.98 13.14
N ALA A 189 -10.97 16.90 11.96
CA ALA A 189 -9.59 17.33 11.74
C ALA A 189 -9.44 18.12 10.44
N PHE A 190 -8.61 19.16 10.52
CA PHE A 190 -8.17 19.98 9.39
C PHE A 190 -6.65 20.12 9.39
N SER A 191 -6.07 20.47 8.26
CA SER A 191 -4.64 20.78 8.17
C SER A 191 -4.39 22.25 7.89
N MET A 192 -3.33 22.79 8.47
CA MET A 192 -2.90 24.18 8.34
C MET A 192 -1.41 24.25 8.02
N SER A 193 -1.02 25.23 7.21
CA SER A 193 0.37 25.42 6.85
C SER A 193 1.21 25.93 8.02
N ARG A 194 2.52 25.66 8.00
CA ARG A 194 3.45 26.17 9.03
C ARG A 194 3.47 27.70 9.04
N ALA A 195 3.39 28.33 7.88
CA ALA A 195 3.35 29.79 7.73
C ALA A 195 2.12 30.41 8.40
N ASP A 196 0.93 29.85 8.17
CA ASP A 196 -0.33 30.36 8.73
C ASP A 196 -0.42 30.11 10.24
N ALA A 197 -0.01 28.92 10.67
CA ALA A 197 0.10 28.59 12.09
C ALA A 197 1.06 29.55 12.83
N GLY A 198 2.15 29.96 12.18
CA GLY A 198 3.09 30.94 12.71
C GLY A 198 2.45 32.30 13.01
N VAL A 199 1.52 32.77 12.15
CA VAL A 199 0.77 34.01 12.38
C VAL A 199 -0.13 33.89 13.62
N LEU A 200 -0.84 32.77 13.76
CA LEU A 200 -1.72 32.51 14.89
C LEU A 200 -0.94 32.36 16.21
N LYS A 201 0.11 31.53 16.22
CA LYS A 201 0.96 31.29 17.40
C LYS A 201 1.60 32.58 17.90
N ALA A 202 2.07 33.44 17.00
CA ALA A 202 2.63 34.74 17.37
C ALA A 202 1.62 35.68 18.06
N ALA A 203 0.31 35.47 17.86
CA ALA A 203 -0.76 36.27 18.45
C ALA A 203 -1.35 35.68 19.74
N MET A 204 -1.06 34.43 20.09
CA MET A 204 -1.65 33.70 21.22
C MET A 204 -1.19 34.17 22.61
N GLY A 205 -0.04 34.84 22.70
CA GLY A 205 0.48 35.37 23.97
C GLY A 205 0.66 34.29 25.06
N GLU A 206 0.56 34.66 26.33
CA GLU A 206 0.70 33.74 27.46
C GLU A 206 -0.50 32.78 27.63
N GLU A 207 -1.66 33.11 27.05
CA GLU A 207 -2.88 32.30 27.14
C GLU A 207 -2.89 31.12 26.15
N ASN A 208 -1.91 31.04 25.23
CA ASN A 208 -1.86 30.04 24.15
C ASN A 208 -3.18 29.94 23.36
N GLN A 209 -3.93 31.05 23.26
CA GLN A 209 -5.28 31.05 22.69
C GLN A 209 -5.56 32.33 21.87
N VAL A 210 -6.31 32.18 20.78
CA VAL A 210 -6.87 33.31 19.98
C VAL A 210 -8.34 33.08 19.62
N ARG A 211 -9.03 34.13 19.16
CA ARG A 211 -10.37 34.02 18.55
C ARG A 211 -10.25 34.02 17.03
N VAL A 212 -10.92 33.07 16.39
CA VAL A 212 -10.95 32.91 14.93
C VAL A 212 -12.39 32.70 14.46
N ARG A 213 -12.64 32.92 13.17
CA ARG A 213 -13.89 32.52 12.52
C ARG A 213 -13.60 31.42 11.51
N LEU A 214 -14.28 30.28 11.61
CA LEU A 214 -14.12 29.15 10.69
C LEU A 214 -15.42 28.93 9.91
N ASP A 215 -15.30 28.79 8.59
CA ASP A 215 -16.35 28.28 7.70
C ASP A 215 -15.85 27.00 7.05
N ALA A 216 -16.39 25.86 7.49
CA ALA A 216 -16.06 24.53 7.01
C ALA A 216 -17.31 23.71 6.68
N SER A 217 -17.17 22.88 5.64
CA SER A 217 -18.17 21.96 5.09
C SER A 217 -17.46 20.68 4.62
N SER A 218 -17.57 19.63 5.42
CA SER A 218 -17.01 18.30 5.16
C SER A 218 -18.03 17.24 5.60
N THR A 219 -18.36 16.29 4.73
CA THR A 219 -19.36 15.24 5.01
C THR A 219 -18.75 13.87 4.80
N VAL A 220 -18.98 12.95 5.74
CA VAL A 220 -18.67 11.52 5.57
C VAL A 220 -19.95 10.72 5.63
N LEU A 221 -20.20 9.91 4.58
CA LEU A 221 -21.35 9.01 4.52
C LEU A 221 -20.85 7.57 4.40
N LYS A 222 -21.46 6.67 5.17
CA LYS A 222 -21.13 5.25 5.13
C LYS A 222 -21.84 4.52 4.00
N ASP A 223 -21.26 3.40 3.57
CA ASP A 223 -21.90 2.43 2.67
C ASP A 223 -22.44 3.06 1.37
N GLN A 224 -21.68 3.97 0.76
CA GLN A 224 -22.01 4.61 -0.50
C GLN A 224 -21.53 3.80 -1.71
N GLU A 225 -22.23 3.98 -2.82
CA GLU A 225 -21.92 3.34 -4.09
C GLU A 225 -20.89 4.18 -4.87
N THR A 226 -19.81 3.54 -5.33
CA THR A 226 -18.88 4.11 -6.32
C THR A 226 -18.44 3.03 -7.31
N TYR A 227 -17.49 3.34 -8.20
CA TYR A 227 -17.14 2.48 -9.32
C TYR A 227 -15.65 2.43 -9.65
N ASN A 228 -15.15 1.22 -9.90
CA ASN A 228 -13.93 1.03 -10.68
C ASN A 228 -14.27 1.06 -12.17
N ILE A 229 -13.41 1.65 -12.98
CA ILE A 229 -13.65 1.85 -14.41
C ILE A 229 -12.81 0.85 -15.21
N ILE A 230 -13.49 0.00 -15.97
CA ILE A 230 -12.87 -1.10 -16.70
C ILE A 230 -12.93 -0.83 -18.20
N GLY A 231 -11.83 -1.11 -18.89
CA GLY A 231 -11.78 -1.27 -20.34
C GLY A 231 -10.80 -2.39 -20.72
N THR A 232 -11.01 -3.02 -21.88
CA THR A 232 -10.22 -4.20 -22.27
C THR A 232 -9.68 -4.14 -23.70
N ILE A 233 -8.57 -4.84 -23.94
CA ILE A 233 -8.14 -5.26 -25.27
C ILE A 233 -8.26 -6.79 -25.31
N PRO A 234 -9.24 -7.35 -26.06
CA PRO A 234 -9.51 -8.79 -26.04
C PRO A 234 -8.31 -9.63 -26.50
N GLY A 235 -7.98 -10.65 -25.70
CA GLY A 235 -6.96 -11.63 -26.04
C GLY A 235 -7.51 -12.76 -26.93
N THR A 236 -6.61 -13.49 -27.59
CA THR A 236 -6.97 -14.69 -28.38
C THR A 236 -6.98 -16.00 -27.57
N GLU A 237 -6.44 -15.97 -26.36
CA GLU A 237 -6.28 -17.10 -25.43
C GLU A 237 -6.93 -16.78 -24.08
N GLU A 238 -7.03 -17.79 -23.20
CA GLU A 238 -7.52 -17.60 -21.83
C GLU A 238 -6.42 -17.01 -20.94
N GLY A 239 -6.79 -16.09 -20.06
CA GLY A 239 -5.90 -15.38 -19.15
C GLY A 239 -6.06 -13.87 -19.28
N MET A 240 -5.75 -13.16 -18.21
CA MET A 240 -5.84 -11.70 -18.16
C MET A 240 -4.55 -11.11 -17.60
N ILE A 241 -4.12 -9.98 -18.16
CA ILE A 241 -3.07 -9.13 -17.60
C ILE A 241 -3.77 -7.84 -17.21
N LEU A 242 -3.74 -7.51 -15.92
CA LEU A 242 -4.32 -6.32 -15.37
C LEU A 242 -3.26 -5.22 -15.33
N LEU A 243 -3.65 -4.03 -15.78
CA LEU A 243 -2.97 -2.79 -15.50
C LEU A 243 -3.92 -1.96 -14.63
N SER A 244 -3.39 -1.40 -13.55
CA SER A 244 -4.17 -0.74 -12.51
C SER A 244 -3.48 0.55 -12.06
N ALA A 245 -4.29 1.51 -11.64
CA ALA A 245 -3.91 2.80 -11.07
C ALA A 245 -5.16 3.42 -10.44
N HIS A 246 -5.03 4.19 -9.37
CA HIS A 246 -6.18 4.80 -8.72
C HIS A 246 -6.49 6.18 -9.27
N TYR A 247 -7.75 6.59 -9.18
CA TYR A 247 -8.21 7.87 -9.72
C TYR A 247 -8.92 8.75 -8.70
N ASP A 248 -9.05 8.36 -7.43
CA ASP A 248 -9.25 9.35 -6.37
C ASP A 248 -7.93 10.06 -6.05
N SER A 249 -8.00 11.22 -5.40
CA SER A 249 -6.82 11.97 -5.01
C SER A 249 -7.08 12.94 -3.86
N TYR A 250 -6.10 13.09 -3.00
CA TYR A 250 -5.94 14.31 -2.23
C TYR A 250 -5.41 15.45 -3.10
N PHE A 251 -5.84 16.68 -2.81
CA PHE A 251 -5.49 17.86 -3.61
C PHE A 251 -5.70 17.62 -5.13
N SER A 252 -4.89 18.21 -6.00
CA SER A 252 -4.95 17.97 -7.45
C SER A 252 -4.45 16.57 -7.87
N GLY A 253 -3.51 16.00 -7.11
CA GLY A 253 -3.02 14.63 -7.30
C GLY A 253 -2.40 14.38 -8.68
N PHE A 254 -1.48 15.24 -9.14
CA PHE A 254 -0.95 15.08 -10.50
C PHE A 254 -0.06 13.83 -10.61
N GLN A 255 0.94 13.69 -9.73
CA GLN A 255 1.71 12.45 -9.65
C GLN A 255 0.85 11.34 -9.05
N ASP A 256 0.08 11.68 -8.02
CA ASP A 256 -0.69 10.77 -7.17
C ASP A 256 -2.22 10.97 -7.33
N ASP A 257 -2.90 10.31 -8.27
CA ASP A 257 -2.33 9.34 -9.19
C ASP A 257 -2.82 9.51 -10.64
N ASN A 258 -3.14 10.77 -11.00
CA ASN A 258 -3.58 11.13 -12.36
C ASN A 258 -2.57 10.66 -13.44
N ALA A 259 -1.27 10.78 -13.16
CA ALA A 259 -0.22 10.41 -14.09
C ALA A 259 -0.18 8.90 -14.38
N ALA A 260 -0.46 8.05 -13.40
CA ALA A 260 -0.50 6.60 -13.60
C ALA A 260 -1.72 6.15 -14.38
N VAL A 261 -2.92 6.65 -14.05
CA VAL A 261 -4.14 6.36 -14.83
C VAL A 261 -3.93 6.76 -16.29
N ALA A 262 -3.32 7.93 -16.53
CA ALA A 262 -3.04 8.39 -17.87
C ALA A 262 -1.95 7.56 -18.57
N MET A 263 -0.92 7.11 -17.86
CA MET A 263 0.12 6.22 -18.40
C MET A 263 -0.47 4.87 -18.81
N MET A 264 -1.27 4.28 -17.95
CA MET A 264 -1.98 3.02 -18.20
C MET A 264 -2.79 3.12 -19.50
N LEU A 265 -3.56 4.19 -19.69
CA LEU A 265 -4.32 4.43 -20.93
C LEU A 265 -3.43 4.80 -22.13
N GLY A 266 -2.27 5.43 -21.89
CA GLY A 266 -1.23 5.66 -22.88
C GLY A 266 -0.62 4.35 -23.42
N ILE A 267 -0.36 3.38 -22.55
CA ILE A 267 0.06 2.02 -22.92
C ILE A 267 -1.04 1.34 -23.73
N ALA A 268 -2.30 1.41 -23.29
CA ALA A 268 -3.44 0.87 -24.02
C ALA A 268 -3.51 1.41 -25.46
N ARG A 269 -3.38 2.72 -25.60
CA ARG A 269 -3.35 3.43 -26.88
C ARG A 269 -2.18 2.96 -27.76
N ALA A 270 -0.98 2.83 -27.20
CA ALA A 270 0.20 2.36 -27.95
C ALA A 270 0.01 0.92 -28.46
N VAL A 271 -0.53 0.03 -27.63
CA VAL A 271 -0.87 -1.35 -28.03
C VAL A 271 -1.87 -1.36 -29.19
N LEU A 272 -2.98 -0.62 -29.09
CA LEU A 272 -3.99 -0.54 -30.15
C LEU A 272 -3.42 0.02 -31.46
N ARG A 273 -2.68 1.13 -31.40
CA ARG A 273 -2.10 1.79 -32.58
C ARG A 273 -1.02 0.97 -33.26
N SER A 274 -0.24 0.22 -32.48
CA SER A 274 0.74 -0.72 -33.04
C SER A 274 0.07 -1.84 -33.85
N GLY A 275 -1.22 -2.12 -33.61
CA GLY A 275 -1.93 -3.25 -34.20
C GLY A 275 -1.54 -4.60 -33.60
N TYR A 276 -0.86 -4.60 -32.44
CA TYR A 276 -0.60 -5.81 -31.68
C TYR A 276 -1.91 -6.45 -31.24
N LYS A 277 -1.99 -7.78 -31.38
CA LYS A 277 -3.13 -8.57 -30.90
C LYS A 277 -2.65 -9.39 -29.72
N PRO A 278 -3.01 -9.04 -28.49
CA PRO A 278 -2.52 -9.74 -27.33
C PRO A 278 -3.09 -11.16 -27.28
N ARG A 279 -2.34 -12.07 -26.66
CA ARG A 279 -2.79 -13.43 -26.41
C ARG A 279 -3.73 -13.46 -25.22
N LYS A 280 -3.37 -12.76 -24.16
CA LYS A 280 -4.14 -12.62 -22.91
C LYS A 280 -5.00 -11.38 -23.06
N THR A 281 -6.14 -11.35 -22.40
CA THR A 281 -6.95 -10.12 -22.39
C THR A 281 -6.22 -9.10 -21.55
N LEU A 282 -5.91 -7.93 -22.12
CA LEU A 282 -5.38 -6.81 -21.34
C LEU A 282 -6.58 -6.10 -20.71
N VAL A 283 -6.57 -5.96 -19.40
CA VAL A 283 -7.60 -5.28 -18.61
C VAL A 283 -6.98 -4.02 -18.05
N PHE A 284 -7.61 -2.87 -18.29
CA PHE A 284 -7.21 -1.57 -17.76
C PHE A 284 -8.25 -1.17 -16.73
N CYS A 285 -7.85 -1.01 -15.48
CA CYS A 285 -8.74 -0.74 -14.36
C CYS A 285 -8.30 0.54 -13.65
N ALA A 286 -9.07 1.63 -13.83
CA ALA A 286 -8.91 2.80 -12.99
C ALA A 286 -9.69 2.60 -11.68
N MET A 287 -8.99 2.54 -10.56
CA MET A 287 -9.55 2.18 -9.25
C MET A 287 -10.01 3.41 -8.47
N ALA A 288 -11.17 3.31 -7.86
CA ALA A 288 -11.69 4.29 -6.92
C ALA A 288 -11.16 4.01 -5.51
N ALA A 289 -11.18 4.99 -4.62
CA ALA A 289 -10.99 4.80 -3.19
C ALA A 289 -9.71 4.03 -2.78
N GLU A 290 -8.58 4.36 -3.38
CA GLU A 290 -7.26 3.94 -2.88
C GLU A 290 -6.93 4.75 -1.64
N GLU A 291 -6.91 6.08 -1.77
CA GLU A 291 -6.44 7.03 -0.76
C GLU A 291 -7.14 6.89 0.59
N TRP A 292 -8.43 6.56 0.53
CA TRP A 292 -9.30 6.27 1.67
C TRP A 292 -10.66 5.77 1.20
N GLY A 293 -11.31 4.86 1.94
CA GLY A 293 -12.67 4.42 1.65
C GLY A 293 -13.42 3.75 2.79
N VAL A 294 -12.91 3.79 4.04
CA VAL A 294 -13.47 3.02 5.16
C VAL A 294 -13.31 3.77 6.50
N VAL A 295 -14.25 4.66 6.85
CA VAL A 295 -14.16 5.51 8.05
C VAL A 295 -13.97 4.74 9.35
N ASN A 296 -13.04 5.12 10.23
CA ASN A 296 -12.79 4.44 11.51
C ASN A 296 -12.29 3.00 11.35
N SER A 297 -11.32 2.77 10.48
CA SER A 297 -10.58 1.50 10.36
C SER A 297 -9.10 1.82 10.28
N LYS A 298 -8.24 0.92 10.78
CA LYS A 298 -6.80 1.02 10.54
C LYS A 298 -6.46 0.76 9.07
N TYR A 299 -7.30 -0.01 8.40
CA TYR A 299 -7.08 -0.50 7.05
C TYR A 299 -8.08 0.19 6.13
N ASP A 300 -8.01 1.51 6.07
CA ASP A 300 -9.02 2.35 5.44
C ASP A 300 -8.70 2.81 4.01
N TRP A 301 -7.48 2.60 3.55
CA TRP A 301 -7.06 2.77 2.15
C TRP A 301 -7.12 1.44 1.36
N SER A 302 -6.85 1.50 0.06
CA SER A 302 -6.96 0.40 -0.91
C SER A 302 -8.35 -0.27 -0.91
N ALA A 303 -9.39 0.51 -0.60
CA ALA A 303 -10.74 -0.01 -0.43
C ALA A 303 -11.34 -0.44 -1.77
N GLY A 304 -11.08 0.31 -2.85
CA GLY A 304 -11.62 -0.03 -4.17
C GLY A 304 -10.97 -1.24 -4.80
N ALA A 305 -9.65 -1.45 -4.65
CA ALA A 305 -9.01 -2.69 -5.08
C ALA A 305 -9.54 -3.89 -4.30
N TYR A 306 -9.68 -3.77 -2.97
CA TYR A 306 -10.26 -4.83 -2.16
C TYR A 306 -11.67 -5.18 -2.64
N GLU A 307 -12.56 -4.20 -2.79
CA GLU A 307 -13.92 -4.45 -3.26
C GLU A 307 -13.96 -4.99 -4.70
N GLN A 308 -13.00 -4.60 -5.56
CA GLN A 308 -12.86 -5.17 -6.89
C GLN A 308 -12.68 -6.69 -6.83
N VAL A 309 -11.70 -7.17 -6.07
CA VAL A 309 -11.29 -8.58 -6.11
C VAL A 309 -12.07 -9.48 -5.16
N PHE A 310 -12.65 -8.93 -4.08
CA PHE A 310 -13.43 -9.72 -3.13
C PHE A 310 -14.94 -9.66 -3.38
N THR A 311 -15.45 -8.60 -4.00
CA THR A 311 -16.89 -8.36 -4.17
C THR A 311 -17.32 -8.29 -5.64
N ALA A 312 -16.76 -7.39 -6.43
CA ALA A 312 -17.22 -7.13 -7.80
C ALA A 312 -16.81 -8.25 -8.78
N LYS A 313 -15.56 -8.72 -8.67
CA LYS A 313 -14.96 -9.75 -9.54
C LYS A 313 -14.18 -10.80 -8.75
N PRO A 314 -14.82 -11.54 -7.82
CA PRO A 314 -14.17 -12.66 -7.13
C PRO A 314 -13.69 -13.77 -8.07
N ASP A 315 -14.16 -13.78 -9.33
CA ASP A 315 -13.74 -14.72 -10.36
C ASP A 315 -12.47 -14.30 -11.11
N TRP A 316 -11.90 -13.13 -10.83
CA TRP A 316 -10.58 -12.73 -11.33
C TRP A 316 -9.46 -13.58 -10.73
N ALA A 317 -9.59 -13.97 -9.46
CA ALA A 317 -8.69 -14.93 -8.83
C ALA A 317 -8.66 -16.24 -9.62
N GLY A 318 -7.46 -16.64 -10.06
CA GLY A 318 -7.29 -17.82 -10.94
C GLY A 318 -7.42 -17.55 -12.45
N LYS A 319 -7.68 -16.30 -12.88
CA LYS A 319 -7.70 -15.87 -14.29
C LYS A 319 -6.70 -14.76 -14.59
N VAL A 320 -6.56 -13.79 -13.69
CA VAL A 320 -5.56 -12.72 -13.81
C VAL A 320 -4.19 -13.31 -13.47
N ILE A 321 -3.27 -13.23 -14.43
CA ILE A 321 -1.94 -13.84 -14.36
C ILE A 321 -0.85 -12.83 -14.02
N ALA A 322 -1.17 -11.54 -13.93
CA ALA A 322 -0.30 -10.47 -13.48
C ALA A 322 -1.14 -9.22 -13.33
N ASP A 323 -0.91 -8.48 -12.26
CA ASP A 323 -1.39 -7.12 -12.05
C ASP A 323 -0.19 -6.17 -11.97
N LEU A 324 -0.19 -5.16 -12.84
CA LEU A 324 0.81 -4.09 -12.89
C LEU A 324 0.12 -2.84 -12.36
N ASN A 325 0.26 -2.60 -11.05
CA ASN A 325 -0.17 -1.37 -10.40
C ASN A 325 0.84 -0.26 -10.65
N PHE A 326 0.36 0.97 -10.75
CA PHE A 326 1.19 2.13 -11.02
C PHE A 326 0.90 3.23 -10.00
N GLU A 327 1.97 3.89 -9.55
CA GLU A 327 1.93 4.93 -8.51
C GLU A 327 2.98 6.00 -8.83
N LEU A 328 2.61 7.27 -8.97
CA LEU A 328 3.56 8.37 -9.15
C LEU A 328 4.62 8.18 -10.26
N PRO A 329 4.28 7.72 -11.48
CA PRO A 329 5.26 7.27 -12.47
C PRO A 329 5.86 8.40 -13.31
N ALA A 330 5.52 9.67 -13.09
CA ALA A 330 6.02 10.77 -13.90
C ALA A 330 7.16 11.57 -13.25
N HIS A 331 7.73 11.04 -12.16
CA HIS A 331 8.84 11.60 -11.42
C HIS A 331 9.83 10.51 -11.02
N ALA A 332 11.14 10.81 -11.06
CA ALA A 332 12.16 9.88 -10.57
C ALA A 332 12.32 10.04 -9.05
N HIS A 333 12.02 8.98 -8.30
CA HIS A 333 12.18 8.96 -6.83
C HIS A 333 13.63 8.72 -6.39
N GLY A 334 14.51 8.38 -7.33
CA GLY A 334 15.94 8.22 -7.09
C GLY A 334 16.75 8.10 -8.37
N ARG A 335 18.03 7.76 -8.21
CA ARG A 335 18.95 7.48 -9.34
C ARG A 335 18.81 6.07 -9.91
N LYS A 336 18.13 5.22 -9.15
CA LYS A 336 17.81 3.82 -9.45
C LYS A 336 16.30 3.68 -9.32
N ASP A 337 15.70 2.95 -10.24
CA ASP A 337 14.29 2.60 -10.20
C ASP A 337 14.11 1.19 -9.63
N ALA A 338 12.91 0.84 -9.21
CA ALA A 338 12.61 -0.50 -8.76
C ALA A 338 11.20 -0.95 -9.13
N VAL A 339 11.06 -2.25 -9.40
CA VAL A 339 9.75 -2.90 -9.42
C VAL A 339 9.61 -3.72 -8.15
N ARG A 340 8.63 -3.38 -7.33
CA ARG A 340 8.30 -4.18 -6.15
C ARG A 340 7.23 -5.21 -6.51
N CYS A 341 7.44 -6.46 -6.15
CA CYS A 341 6.53 -7.55 -6.51
C CYS A 341 6.39 -8.60 -5.42
N VAL A 342 5.44 -9.52 -5.62
CA VAL A 342 5.32 -10.75 -4.84
C VAL A 342 6.56 -11.62 -4.99
N TYR A 343 6.87 -12.44 -3.98
CA TYR A 343 8.06 -13.31 -4.01
C TYR A 343 8.13 -14.18 -5.27
N GLU A 344 6.97 -14.66 -5.73
CA GLU A 344 6.85 -15.62 -6.81
C GLU A 344 7.26 -15.05 -8.16
N TYR A 345 7.35 -13.73 -8.32
CA TYR A 345 7.72 -13.05 -9.57
C TYR A 345 9.13 -12.48 -9.59
N ALA A 346 9.86 -12.52 -8.47
CA ALA A 346 11.18 -11.92 -8.38
C ALA A 346 12.11 -12.38 -9.52
N ASP A 347 12.26 -13.70 -9.72
CA ASP A 347 13.12 -14.25 -10.78
C ASP A 347 12.67 -13.87 -12.19
N PHE A 348 11.36 -13.89 -12.46
CA PHE A 348 10.83 -13.55 -13.77
C PHE A 348 11.11 -12.09 -14.13
N LEU A 349 10.94 -11.18 -13.16
CA LEU A 349 11.20 -9.76 -13.33
C LEU A 349 12.71 -9.47 -13.43
N GLU A 350 13.54 -10.15 -12.64
CA GLU A 350 15.00 -10.06 -12.73
C GLU A 350 15.48 -10.51 -14.13
N GLU A 351 14.97 -11.64 -14.63
CA GLU A 351 15.24 -12.13 -15.98
C GLU A 351 14.76 -11.14 -17.06
N PHE A 352 13.58 -10.54 -16.87
CA PHE A 352 13.05 -9.52 -17.79
C PHE A 352 13.97 -8.30 -17.85
N ILE A 353 14.28 -7.69 -16.70
CA ILE A 353 15.07 -6.45 -16.60
C ILE A 353 16.49 -6.68 -17.13
N THR A 354 17.14 -7.78 -16.74
CA THR A 354 18.51 -8.09 -17.17
C THR A 354 18.60 -8.56 -18.62
N GLY A 355 17.49 -9.08 -19.16
CA GLY A 355 17.38 -9.53 -20.55
C GLY A 355 17.15 -8.42 -21.57
N LEU A 356 16.89 -7.18 -21.15
CA LEU A 356 16.66 -6.05 -22.06
C LEU A 356 17.96 -5.67 -22.79
N PRO A 357 17.93 -5.50 -24.13
CA PRO A 357 19.13 -5.14 -24.89
C PRO A 357 19.61 -3.72 -24.53
N ALA A 358 20.93 -3.49 -24.64
CA ALA A 358 21.50 -2.18 -24.39
C ALA A 358 20.90 -1.11 -25.34
N GLY A 359 20.50 0.03 -24.79
CA GLY A 359 19.85 1.10 -25.54
C GLY A 359 18.42 0.79 -25.98
N PHE A 360 17.74 -0.15 -25.31
CA PHE A 360 16.36 -0.53 -25.60
C PHE A 360 15.37 0.64 -25.43
N PHE A 361 15.45 1.35 -24.30
CA PHE A 361 14.59 2.49 -24.03
C PHE A 361 15.08 3.74 -24.76
N THR A 362 14.14 4.58 -25.19
CA THR A 362 14.42 5.86 -25.85
C THR A 362 15.24 6.80 -24.96
N CYS A 363 15.04 6.70 -23.65
CA CYS A 363 15.73 7.44 -22.62
C CYS A 363 16.16 6.51 -21.47
N GLN A 364 17.20 6.90 -20.74
CA GLN A 364 17.73 6.18 -19.59
C GLN A 364 17.82 7.13 -18.39
N PRO A 365 16.67 7.48 -17.78
CA PRO A 365 16.63 8.43 -16.67
C PRO A 365 17.29 7.87 -15.39
N TYR A 366 17.42 6.55 -15.27
CA TYR A 366 17.98 5.86 -14.11
C TYR A 366 19.40 5.33 -14.40
N PRO A 367 20.45 6.12 -14.12
CA PRO A 367 21.84 5.72 -14.39
C PRO A 367 22.30 4.49 -13.59
N GLU A 368 21.63 4.16 -12.49
CA GLU A 368 21.92 2.98 -11.65
C GLU A 368 21.07 1.76 -12.01
N GLY A 369 20.23 1.88 -13.05
CA GLY A 369 19.38 0.81 -13.56
C GLY A 369 18.07 0.65 -12.79
N VAL A 370 17.44 -0.51 -13.02
CA VAL A 370 16.20 -0.94 -12.35
C VAL A 370 16.52 -2.18 -11.52
N GLU A 371 16.00 -2.27 -10.30
CA GLU A 371 16.04 -3.49 -9.51
C GLU A 371 14.66 -4.11 -9.28
N VAL A 372 14.66 -5.32 -8.72
CA VAL A 372 13.45 -6.00 -8.28
C VAL A 372 13.48 -6.08 -6.76
N LEU A 373 12.39 -5.65 -6.14
CA LEU A 373 12.21 -5.71 -4.69
C LEU A 373 11.09 -6.70 -4.38
N SER A 374 11.24 -7.47 -3.32
CA SER A 374 10.18 -8.33 -2.80
C SER A 374 10.31 -8.46 -1.27
N PRO A 375 9.19 -8.60 -0.53
CA PRO A 375 7.82 -8.68 -1.03
C PRO A 375 7.21 -7.30 -1.35
N ILE A 376 5.99 -7.31 -1.89
CA ILE A 376 5.08 -6.17 -1.88
C ILE A 376 4.85 -5.64 -0.47
N GLN A 377 4.48 -4.37 -0.39
CA GLN A 377 4.16 -3.69 0.87
C GLN A 377 2.70 -3.22 0.84
N THR A 378 2.23 -2.63 1.92
CA THR A 378 0.83 -2.23 2.11
C THR A 378 0.51 -0.83 1.60
N TRP A 379 1.42 -0.16 0.89
CA TRP A 379 1.30 1.26 0.51
C TRP A 379 0.38 1.56 -0.67
N SER A 380 -0.10 0.54 -1.39
CA SER A 380 -0.90 0.73 -2.61
C SER A 380 -1.81 -0.47 -2.90
N ASP A 381 -2.60 -0.34 -3.98
CA ASP A 381 -3.62 -1.31 -4.40
C ASP A 381 -3.09 -2.73 -4.72
N ASP A 382 -1.81 -2.85 -5.09
CA ASP A 382 -1.16 -4.13 -5.38
C ASP A 382 -1.21 -5.11 -4.19
N PHE A 383 -1.24 -4.61 -2.95
CA PHE A 383 -1.38 -5.47 -1.76
C PHE A 383 -2.74 -6.17 -1.72
N SER A 384 -3.83 -5.41 -1.92
CA SER A 384 -5.20 -5.93 -1.97
C SER A 384 -5.36 -6.97 -3.08
N MET A 385 -4.74 -6.72 -4.23
CA MET A 385 -4.72 -7.65 -5.37
C MET A 385 -4.03 -8.98 -5.01
N ALA A 386 -2.83 -8.91 -4.42
CA ALA A 386 -2.07 -10.08 -4.01
C ALA A 386 -2.83 -10.96 -3.03
N ILE A 387 -3.37 -10.38 -1.96
CA ILE A 387 -4.12 -11.16 -0.98
C ILE A 387 -5.43 -11.74 -1.54
N GLY A 388 -5.99 -11.12 -2.59
CA GLY A 388 -7.09 -11.64 -3.40
C GLY A 388 -6.72 -12.89 -4.20
N GLY A 389 -5.42 -13.20 -4.32
CA GLY A 389 -4.89 -14.30 -5.13
C GLY A 389 -4.55 -13.88 -6.57
N ILE A 390 -4.40 -12.58 -6.82
CA ILE A 390 -3.91 -12.01 -8.08
C ILE A 390 -2.45 -11.59 -7.89
N PRO A 391 -1.48 -12.23 -8.55
CA PRO A 391 -0.08 -11.85 -8.42
C PRO A 391 0.16 -10.44 -8.94
N SER A 392 0.67 -9.56 -8.10
CA SER A 392 0.77 -8.13 -8.37
C SER A 392 2.20 -7.61 -8.25
N MET A 393 2.41 -6.41 -8.78
CA MET A 393 3.61 -5.61 -8.67
C MET A 393 3.28 -4.13 -8.80
N VAL A 394 4.18 -3.27 -8.33
CA VAL A 394 4.08 -1.82 -8.42
C VAL A 394 5.42 -1.21 -8.82
N ASN A 395 5.41 -0.08 -9.53
CA ASN A 395 6.63 0.72 -9.67
C ASN A 395 6.96 1.32 -8.30
N ASP A 396 8.13 1.00 -7.74
CA ASP A 396 8.44 1.43 -6.38
C ASP A 396 8.61 2.97 -6.34
N PHE A 397 7.82 3.60 -5.48
CA PHE A 397 7.80 5.03 -5.25
C PHE A 397 8.19 5.39 -3.81
N SER A 398 8.34 4.37 -2.96
CA SER A 398 8.53 4.51 -1.52
C SER A 398 9.88 5.14 -1.14
N ALA A 399 10.89 4.94 -1.98
CA ALA A 399 12.25 5.42 -1.75
C ALA A 399 12.49 6.72 -2.52
N GLY A 400 12.30 7.88 -1.88
CA GLY A 400 12.66 9.17 -2.48
C GLY A 400 12.23 10.38 -1.66
N GLU A 401 12.89 11.53 -1.90
CA GLU A 401 12.56 12.80 -1.23
C GLU A 401 11.15 13.30 -1.60
N PHE A 402 10.58 12.87 -2.73
CA PHE A 402 9.22 13.24 -3.14
C PHE A 402 8.17 12.89 -2.07
N MET A 403 8.32 11.71 -1.45
CA MET A 403 7.46 11.24 -0.38
C MET A 403 7.51 12.15 0.86
N GLU A 404 8.64 12.80 1.15
CA GLU A 404 8.75 13.72 2.29
C GLU A 404 8.30 15.14 1.94
N THR A 405 8.49 15.53 0.67
CA THR A 405 8.39 16.93 0.26
C THR A 405 7.04 17.28 -0.36
N HIS A 406 6.51 16.46 -1.27
CA HIS A 406 5.36 16.79 -2.13
C HIS A 406 4.14 15.91 -1.89
N TYR A 407 4.34 14.65 -1.51
CA TYR A 407 3.29 13.65 -1.32
C TYR A 407 2.15 14.18 -0.45
N HIS A 408 0.93 13.95 -0.92
CA HIS A 408 -0.32 14.45 -0.33
C HIS A 408 -0.28 15.93 0.09
N SER A 409 0.18 16.78 -0.82
CA SER A 409 0.15 18.24 -0.64
C SER A 409 -0.37 18.93 -1.91
N GLN A 410 -0.71 20.21 -1.80
CA GLN A 410 -1.04 21.03 -2.97
C GLN A 410 0.14 21.23 -3.94
N TYR A 411 1.34 20.81 -3.55
CA TYR A 411 2.53 20.82 -4.39
C TYR A 411 2.70 19.54 -5.21
N ASP A 412 1.90 18.49 -4.98
CA ASP A 412 1.75 17.42 -5.96
C ASP A 412 0.96 17.92 -7.18
N ASN A 413 1.72 18.50 -8.10
CA ASN A 413 1.26 19.11 -9.33
C ASN A 413 2.29 18.91 -10.46
N GLU A 414 1.97 19.42 -11.64
CA GLU A 414 2.73 19.19 -12.87
C GLU A 414 4.15 19.77 -12.86
N ASN A 415 4.52 20.62 -11.89
CA ASN A 415 5.83 21.28 -11.88
C ASN A 415 7.00 20.31 -11.73
N PHE A 416 6.73 19.09 -11.23
CA PHE A 416 7.73 18.04 -11.02
C PHE A 416 7.64 16.90 -12.04
N TYR A 417 6.87 17.12 -13.11
CA TYR A 417 6.79 16.22 -14.25
C TYR A 417 8.14 16.09 -14.98
N GLN A 418 8.57 14.86 -15.20
CA GLN A 418 9.79 14.52 -15.93
C GLN A 418 9.47 13.61 -17.12
N GLU A 419 9.34 14.20 -18.33
CA GLU A 419 9.01 13.45 -19.54
C GLU A 419 9.92 12.23 -19.80
N PRO A 420 11.25 12.28 -19.60
CA PRO A 420 12.10 11.11 -19.80
C PRO A 420 11.81 9.97 -18.83
N VAL A 421 11.42 10.28 -17.59
CA VAL A 421 10.99 9.26 -16.60
C VAL A 421 9.66 8.66 -17.04
N TYR A 422 8.71 9.52 -17.37
CA TYR A 422 7.38 9.08 -17.76
C TYR A 422 7.42 8.21 -19.02
N ARG A 423 8.20 8.61 -20.04
CA ARG A 423 8.42 7.80 -21.25
C ARG A 423 9.07 6.46 -20.92
N PHE A 424 10.08 6.46 -20.06
CA PHE A 424 10.74 5.23 -19.64
C PHE A 424 9.76 4.24 -19.02
N HIS A 425 8.92 4.68 -18.07
CA HIS A 425 7.92 3.80 -17.46
C HIS A 425 6.88 3.29 -18.47
N HIS A 426 6.40 4.13 -19.41
CA HIS A 426 5.51 3.67 -20.50
C HIS A 426 6.15 2.52 -21.29
N GLU A 427 7.40 2.69 -21.72
CA GLU A 427 8.10 1.71 -22.56
C GLU A 427 8.46 0.44 -21.76
N MET A 428 8.88 0.59 -20.50
CA MET A 428 9.23 -0.51 -19.58
C MET A 428 8.02 -1.39 -19.33
N TYR A 429 6.90 -0.80 -18.90
CA TYR A 429 5.71 -1.56 -18.55
C TYR A 429 4.94 -2.07 -19.76
N ALA A 430 4.93 -1.36 -20.89
CA ALA A 430 4.47 -1.95 -22.15
C ALA A 430 5.31 -3.18 -22.55
N GLY A 431 6.62 -3.12 -22.32
CA GLY A 431 7.52 -4.26 -22.49
C GLY A 431 7.21 -5.41 -21.53
N LEU A 432 6.88 -5.11 -20.27
CA LEU A 432 6.55 -6.13 -19.28
C LEU A 432 5.22 -6.81 -19.59
N VAL A 433 4.21 -6.06 -20.03
CA VAL A 433 2.94 -6.60 -20.56
C VAL A 433 3.21 -7.61 -21.67
N LEU A 434 4.08 -7.29 -22.62
CA LEU A 434 4.47 -8.22 -23.70
C LEU A 434 5.19 -9.46 -23.18
N ALA A 435 6.01 -9.34 -22.14
CA ALA A 435 6.69 -10.49 -21.54
C ALA A 435 5.68 -11.46 -20.92
N PHE A 436 4.73 -10.96 -20.13
CA PHE A 436 3.65 -11.78 -19.57
C PHE A 436 2.73 -12.36 -20.65
N ASP A 437 2.38 -11.58 -21.67
CA ASP A 437 1.50 -12.02 -22.77
C ASP A 437 2.10 -13.20 -23.56
N ARG A 438 3.43 -13.32 -23.56
CA ARG A 438 4.20 -14.39 -24.19
C ARG A 438 4.49 -15.59 -23.28
N THR A 439 3.79 -15.71 -22.16
CA THR A 439 3.85 -16.91 -21.31
C THR A 439 2.67 -17.85 -21.60
N ALA A 440 2.91 -19.17 -21.69
CA ALA A 440 1.84 -20.17 -21.71
C ALA A 440 1.52 -20.66 -20.29
N ALA A 441 2.55 -20.81 -19.47
CA ALA A 441 2.46 -21.09 -18.05
C ALA A 441 2.78 -19.83 -17.24
N VAL A 442 1.99 -19.52 -16.21
CA VAL A 442 2.26 -18.35 -15.35
C VAL A 442 3.66 -18.48 -14.73
N PRO A 443 4.55 -17.47 -14.84
CA PRO A 443 5.98 -17.60 -14.53
C PRO A 443 6.29 -17.48 -13.03
N MET A 444 5.68 -18.34 -12.20
CA MET A 444 5.84 -18.31 -10.74
C MET A 444 7.00 -19.17 -10.25
N ASN A 445 7.88 -18.58 -9.45
CA ASN A 445 8.85 -19.31 -8.63
C ASN A 445 8.48 -19.31 -7.14
N PHE A 446 7.84 -20.39 -6.70
CA PHE A 446 7.44 -20.56 -5.29
C PHE A 446 8.61 -20.71 -4.30
N ALA A 447 9.85 -20.94 -4.78
CA ALA A 447 11.00 -21.12 -3.90
C ALA A 447 11.30 -19.86 -3.06
N ARG A 448 11.14 -18.67 -3.65
CA ARG A 448 11.48 -17.37 -3.03
C ARG A 448 10.73 -17.12 -1.72
N LEU A 449 9.48 -17.57 -1.61
CA LEU A 449 8.72 -17.46 -0.36
C LEU A 449 9.28 -18.34 0.74
N PHE A 450 9.66 -19.59 0.43
CA PHE A 450 10.29 -20.47 1.42
C PHE A 450 11.67 -19.97 1.85
N GLU A 451 12.44 -19.38 0.92
CA GLU A 451 13.71 -18.72 1.23
C GLU A 451 13.52 -17.53 2.17
N GLY A 452 12.56 -16.65 1.88
CA GLY A 452 12.19 -15.54 2.74
C GLY A 452 11.77 -16.02 4.14
N ALA A 453 10.90 -17.03 4.19
CA ALA A 453 10.45 -17.62 5.45
C ALA A 453 11.63 -18.22 6.24
N ALA A 454 12.54 -18.93 5.59
CA ALA A 454 13.72 -19.50 6.23
C ALA A 454 14.69 -18.42 6.75
N ALA A 455 14.90 -17.36 5.97
CA ALA A 455 15.78 -16.24 6.33
C ALA A 455 15.24 -15.42 7.52
N SER A 456 13.92 -15.39 7.70
CA SER A 456 13.27 -14.64 8.78
C SER A 456 13.42 -15.25 10.19
N ILE A 457 13.85 -16.51 10.30
CA ILE A 457 13.85 -17.26 11.57
C ILE A 457 15.11 -16.99 12.40
N ASP A 458 14.92 -16.47 13.61
CA ASP A 458 15.95 -16.39 14.63
C ASP A 458 16.12 -17.72 15.37
N SER A 459 17.31 -18.31 15.22
CA SER A 459 17.63 -19.59 15.87
C SER A 459 17.73 -19.50 17.40
N SER A 460 17.99 -18.31 17.96
CA SER A 460 18.05 -18.09 19.41
C SER A 460 16.66 -18.08 20.04
N VAL A 461 15.73 -17.29 19.51
CA VAL A 461 14.32 -17.22 19.94
C VAL A 461 13.67 -18.59 19.78
N CYS A 462 13.90 -19.27 18.65
CA CYS A 462 13.34 -20.59 18.40
C CYS A 462 13.78 -21.64 19.43
N ARG A 463 15.05 -21.59 19.87
CA ARG A 463 15.53 -22.46 20.96
C ARG A 463 14.93 -22.08 22.31
N GLY A 464 14.78 -20.78 22.59
CA GLY A 464 14.15 -20.27 23.80
C GLY A 464 12.68 -20.70 23.93
N ALA A 465 11.97 -20.79 22.81
CA ALA A 465 10.58 -21.25 22.75
C ALA A 465 10.43 -22.78 22.78
N GLY A 466 11.52 -23.55 22.66
CA GLY A 466 11.43 -25.01 22.52
C GLY A 466 10.78 -25.48 21.20
N ALA A 467 10.70 -24.60 20.20
CA ALA A 467 10.04 -24.89 18.93
C ALA A 467 10.90 -25.78 18.00
N ASP A 468 10.25 -26.58 17.14
CA ASP A 468 10.90 -27.56 16.25
C ASP A 468 11.58 -26.92 15.03
N LEU A 469 12.69 -26.22 15.28
CA LEU A 469 13.51 -25.61 14.22
C LEU A 469 14.01 -26.64 13.18
N PRO A 470 14.53 -27.83 13.56
CA PRO A 470 14.97 -28.81 12.59
C PRO A 470 13.84 -29.29 11.69
N GLY A 471 12.66 -29.57 12.25
CA GLY A 471 11.48 -29.97 11.49
C GLY A 471 11.03 -28.88 10.51
N LEU A 472 10.99 -27.62 10.96
CA LEU A 472 10.65 -26.48 10.09
C LEU A 472 11.65 -26.31 8.95
N ARG A 473 12.97 -26.31 9.23
CA ARG A 473 13.99 -26.21 8.18
C ARG A 473 13.85 -27.30 7.13
N VAL A 474 13.65 -28.55 7.55
CA VAL A 474 13.48 -29.67 6.62
C VAL A 474 12.29 -29.48 5.67
N VAL A 475 11.17 -28.92 6.14
CA VAL A 475 10.01 -28.69 5.25
C VAL A 475 10.20 -27.47 4.36
N LEU A 476 10.83 -26.41 4.86
CA LEU A 476 11.16 -25.21 4.07
C LEU A 476 12.18 -25.55 2.97
N ASP A 477 13.28 -26.24 3.28
CA ASP A 477 14.31 -26.65 2.32
C ASP A 477 13.71 -27.50 1.20
N LYS A 478 12.83 -28.45 1.54
CA LYS A 478 12.08 -29.25 0.55
C LYS A 478 11.13 -28.39 -0.29
N GLY A 479 10.57 -27.34 0.29
CA GLY A 479 9.76 -26.33 -0.39
C GLY A 479 10.56 -25.58 -1.44
N ILE A 480 11.74 -25.08 -1.07
CA ILE A 480 12.71 -24.42 -1.95
C ILE A 480 13.05 -25.33 -3.14
N GLU A 481 13.55 -26.54 -2.87
CA GLU A 481 13.92 -27.51 -3.91
C GLU A 481 12.76 -27.83 -4.86
N ALA A 482 11.54 -27.98 -4.33
CA ALA A 482 10.36 -28.28 -5.14
C ALA A 482 9.89 -27.08 -5.96
N GLY A 483 10.01 -25.86 -5.40
CA GLY A 483 9.70 -24.59 -6.06
C GLY A 483 10.62 -24.35 -7.25
N GLU A 484 11.95 -24.44 -7.04
CA GLU A 484 12.95 -24.30 -8.11
C GLU A 484 12.73 -25.33 -9.23
N ALA A 485 12.53 -26.59 -8.87
CA ALA A 485 12.29 -27.66 -9.83
C ALA A 485 10.98 -27.51 -10.63
N LEU A 486 9.98 -26.83 -10.06
CA LEU A 486 8.75 -26.47 -10.77
C LEU A 486 8.99 -25.26 -11.68
N TYR A 487 9.68 -24.23 -11.19
CA TYR A 487 9.98 -23.02 -11.95
C TYR A 487 10.79 -23.33 -13.22
N GLU A 488 11.81 -24.18 -13.14
CA GLU A 488 12.58 -24.61 -14.32
C GLU A 488 11.70 -25.25 -15.41
N LYS A 489 10.68 -26.02 -15.03
CA LYS A 489 9.72 -26.58 -15.98
C LYS A 489 8.80 -25.51 -16.58
N ILE A 490 8.37 -24.54 -15.78
CA ILE A 490 7.58 -23.40 -16.23
C ILE A 490 8.39 -22.59 -17.26
N ARG A 491 9.65 -22.27 -16.96
CA ARG A 491 10.58 -21.60 -17.87
C ARG A 491 10.75 -22.36 -19.18
N GLU A 492 10.89 -23.68 -19.11
CA GLU A 492 11.00 -24.52 -20.30
C GLU A 492 9.73 -24.45 -21.18
N ILE A 493 8.54 -24.59 -20.57
CA ILE A 493 7.25 -24.46 -21.26
C ILE A 493 7.15 -23.11 -21.96
N ASN A 494 7.47 -22.02 -21.26
CA ASN A 494 7.40 -20.67 -21.80
C ASN A 494 8.43 -20.43 -22.91
N ARG A 495 9.64 -21.00 -22.80
CA ARG A 495 10.65 -20.96 -23.87
C ARG A 495 10.19 -21.69 -25.13
N ILE A 496 9.52 -22.84 -24.99
CA ILE A 496 8.93 -23.57 -26.12
C ILE A 496 7.82 -22.75 -26.77
N TYR A 497 6.91 -22.21 -25.96
CA TYR A 497 5.80 -21.38 -26.44
C TYR A 497 6.32 -20.14 -27.19
N GLY A 498 7.27 -19.39 -26.63
CA GLY A 498 7.90 -18.24 -27.30
C GLY A 498 8.53 -18.61 -28.65
N ARG A 499 9.23 -19.75 -28.73
CA ARG A 499 9.79 -20.25 -30.01
C ARG A 499 8.72 -20.57 -31.06
N PHE A 500 7.58 -21.14 -30.65
CA PHE A 500 6.47 -21.35 -31.59
C PHE A 500 5.92 -20.03 -32.12
N LEU A 501 5.78 -19.02 -31.25
CA LEU A 501 5.34 -17.69 -31.66
C LEU A 501 6.33 -17.04 -32.64
N ASP A 502 7.63 -17.11 -32.36
CA ASP A 502 8.66 -16.50 -33.21
C ASP A 502 8.76 -17.16 -34.60
N ARG A 503 8.50 -18.46 -34.69
CA ARG A 503 8.45 -19.21 -35.95
C ARG A 503 7.10 -19.11 -36.68
N GLY A 504 6.09 -18.45 -36.08
CA GLY A 504 4.74 -18.38 -36.63
C GLY A 504 3.98 -19.71 -36.58
N GLU A 505 4.38 -20.63 -35.71
CA GLU A 505 3.73 -21.95 -35.50
C GLU A 505 2.49 -21.83 -34.58
N GLU A 506 1.53 -21.00 -34.99
CA GLU A 506 0.35 -20.59 -34.21
C GLU A 506 -0.48 -21.75 -33.65
N GLU A 507 -0.73 -22.79 -34.45
CA GLU A 507 -1.52 -23.95 -34.02
C GLU A 507 -0.87 -24.69 -32.84
N LYS A 508 0.47 -24.81 -32.85
CA LYS A 508 1.22 -25.45 -31.76
C LYS A 508 1.24 -24.57 -30.51
N ALA A 509 1.42 -23.26 -30.68
CA ALA A 509 1.36 -22.30 -29.58
C ALA A 509 0.00 -22.35 -28.87
N VAL A 510 -1.10 -22.28 -29.63
CA VAL A 510 -2.47 -22.34 -29.09
C VAL A 510 -2.75 -23.68 -28.41
N LYS A 511 -2.29 -24.80 -28.99
CA LYS A 511 -2.43 -26.13 -28.37
C LYS A 511 -1.68 -26.21 -27.02
N LEU A 512 -0.45 -25.69 -26.96
CA LEU A 512 0.33 -25.66 -25.72
C LEU A 512 -0.32 -24.79 -24.65
N ALA A 513 -0.70 -23.55 -25.00
CA ALA A 513 -1.40 -22.64 -24.09
C ALA A 513 -2.71 -23.25 -23.57
N ALA A 514 -3.48 -23.93 -24.42
CA ALA A 514 -4.69 -24.65 -24.00
C ALA A 514 -4.41 -25.76 -22.99
N GLY A 515 -3.32 -26.51 -23.18
CA GLY A 515 -2.86 -27.53 -22.22
C GLY A 515 -2.44 -26.96 -20.86
N CYS A 516 -1.93 -25.73 -20.84
CA CYS A 516 -1.51 -25.03 -19.63
C CYS A 516 -2.67 -24.43 -18.82
N ARG A 517 -3.88 -24.28 -19.36
CA ARG A 517 -4.98 -23.58 -18.64
C ARG A 517 -5.29 -24.13 -17.25
N PRO A 518 -5.53 -25.44 -17.07
CA PRO A 518 -5.88 -25.93 -15.73
C PRO A 518 -4.64 -25.98 -14.82
N PHE A 519 -3.44 -26.07 -15.41
CA PHE A 519 -2.18 -25.92 -14.68
C PHE A 519 -1.99 -24.48 -14.15
N ASN A 520 -2.27 -23.45 -14.95
CA ASN A 520 -2.23 -22.05 -14.53
C ASN A 520 -3.19 -21.75 -13.39
N ARG A 521 -4.42 -22.29 -13.45
CA ARG A 521 -5.37 -22.17 -12.34
C ARG A 521 -4.83 -22.81 -11.06
N GLU A 522 -4.10 -23.91 -11.16
CA GLU A 522 -3.47 -24.55 -10.00
C GLU A 522 -2.30 -23.74 -9.46
N LEU A 523 -1.47 -23.14 -10.33
CA LEU A 523 -0.39 -22.22 -9.91
C LEU A 523 -0.95 -21.02 -9.14
N LEU A 524 -1.95 -20.33 -9.69
CA LEU A 524 -2.61 -19.19 -9.03
C LEU A 524 -3.30 -19.61 -7.71
N ARG A 525 -3.80 -20.84 -7.63
CA ARG A 525 -4.36 -21.40 -6.39
C ARG A 525 -3.30 -21.67 -5.33
N ILE A 526 -2.09 -22.10 -5.74
CA ILE A 526 -0.95 -22.26 -4.83
C ILE A 526 -0.52 -20.88 -4.32
N PHE A 527 -0.36 -19.91 -5.21
CA PHE A 527 -0.05 -18.52 -4.86
C PHE A 527 -1.05 -17.94 -3.85
N LYS A 528 -2.36 -18.08 -4.08
CA LYS A 528 -3.36 -17.62 -3.10
C LYS A 528 -3.16 -18.26 -1.72
N LYS A 529 -2.78 -19.54 -1.66
CA LYS A 529 -2.52 -20.22 -0.39
C LYS A 529 -1.27 -19.71 0.31
N GLU A 530 -0.24 -19.33 -0.43
CA GLU A 530 0.94 -18.66 0.12
C GLU A 530 0.54 -17.34 0.79
N GLN A 531 -0.26 -16.53 0.10
CA GLN A 531 -0.78 -15.27 0.65
C GLN A 531 -1.62 -15.51 1.92
N ASP A 532 -2.53 -16.48 1.91
CA ASP A 532 -3.36 -16.81 3.07
C ASP A 532 -2.54 -17.37 4.26
N TYR A 533 -1.49 -18.15 3.98
CA TYR A 533 -0.72 -18.85 5.02
C TYR A 533 0.45 -18.04 5.57
N PHE A 534 1.18 -17.31 4.74
CA PHE A 534 2.48 -16.75 5.13
C PHE A 534 2.52 -15.23 5.22
N VAL A 535 1.50 -14.52 4.73
CA VAL A 535 1.46 -13.05 4.82
C VAL A 535 0.70 -12.61 6.07
N ARG A 536 1.42 -11.96 6.99
CA ARG A 536 0.93 -11.30 8.21
C ARG A 536 1.38 -9.85 8.24
N LEU A 537 0.88 -9.10 9.22
CA LEU A 537 1.22 -7.70 9.41
C LEU A 537 1.85 -7.47 10.78
N SER A 538 2.72 -6.48 10.87
CA SER A 538 3.11 -5.85 12.14
C SER A 538 2.03 -4.86 12.59
N TRP A 539 2.13 -4.39 13.83
CA TRP A 539 1.30 -3.28 14.32
C TRP A 539 1.57 -1.94 13.61
N HIS A 540 2.58 -1.89 12.73
CA HIS A 540 2.96 -0.76 11.88
C HIS A 540 2.82 -1.09 10.38
N ASP A 541 2.03 -2.11 10.05
CA ASP A 541 1.64 -2.47 8.67
C ASP A 541 2.77 -3.07 7.82
N ASP A 542 3.91 -3.42 8.44
CA ASP A 542 4.97 -4.17 7.77
C ASP A 542 4.48 -5.58 7.41
N VAL A 543 4.82 -6.02 6.20
CA VAL A 543 4.53 -7.38 5.75
C VAL A 543 5.53 -8.36 6.37
N LEU A 544 5.00 -9.33 7.10
CA LEU A 544 5.76 -10.29 7.91
C LEU A 544 5.33 -11.73 7.65
N PHE A 545 6.22 -12.68 7.95
CA PHE A 545 5.92 -14.09 8.15
C PHE A 545 5.31 -14.33 9.55
N PRO A 546 4.55 -15.43 9.74
CA PRO A 546 3.68 -15.62 10.90
C PRO A 546 4.33 -15.40 12.27
N GLN A 547 5.56 -15.87 12.45
CA GLN A 547 6.30 -15.84 13.70
C GLN A 547 7.06 -14.53 13.97
N GLN A 548 7.26 -13.68 12.95
CA GLN A 548 8.23 -12.58 13.05
C GLN A 548 7.84 -11.50 14.04
N ALA A 549 6.56 -11.11 14.11
CA ALA A 549 6.12 -10.07 15.06
C ALA A 549 6.40 -10.49 16.51
N VAL A 550 6.04 -11.72 16.86
CA VAL A 550 6.30 -12.31 18.18
C VAL A 550 7.80 -12.46 18.43
N GLN A 551 8.59 -12.80 17.41
CA GLN A 551 10.05 -12.87 17.51
C GLN A 551 10.67 -11.54 17.95
N GLU A 552 10.26 -10.43 17.33
CA GLU A 552 10.77 -9.11 17.67
C GLU A 552 10.27 -8.66 19.06
N ASN A 553 9.03 -9.02 19.43
CA ASN A 553 8.52 -8.80 20.77
C ASN A 553 9.34 -9.53 21.83
N VAL A 554 9.68 -10.81 21.62
CA VAL A 554 10.55 -11.58 22.55
C VAL A 554 11.91 -10.91 22.70
N ARG A 555 12.53 -10.48 21.60
CA ARG A 555 13.84 -9.77 21.64
C ARG A 555 13.75 -8.45 22.40
N ALA A 556 12.70 -7.68 22.19
CA ALA A 556 12.47 -6.44 22.91
C ALA A 556 12.24 -6.70 24.41
N MET A 557 11.48 -7.74 24.77
CA MET A 557 11.28 -8.14 26.15
C MET A 557 12.55 -8.66 26.81
N ASP A 558 13.38 -9.44 26.11
CA ASP A 558 14.71 -9.86 26.58
C ASP A 558 15.60 -8.66 26.92
N ARG A 559 15.61 -7.64 26.06
CA ARG A 559 16.32 -6.39 26.33
C ARG A 559 15.74 -5.66 27.53
N ALA A 560 14.42 -5.52 27.62
CA ALA A 560 13.77 -4.82 28.72
C ALA A 560 14.07 -5.48 30.08
N ILE A 561 14.00 -6.81 30.14
CA ILE A 561 14.33 -7.61 31.33
C ILE A 561 15.79 -7.39 31.73
N ALA A 562 16.73 -7.50 30.78
CA ALA A 562 18.15 -7.29 31.06
C ALA A 562 18.44 -5.85 31.54
N CYS A 563 17.75 -4.85 31.01
CA CYS A 563 17.85 -3.47 31.48
C CYS A 563 17.37 -3.34 32.94
N LEU A 564 16.22 -3.93 33.29
CA LEU A 564 15.73 -3.91 34.67
C LEU A 564 16.66 -4.64 35.65
N GLU A 565 17.26 -5.77 35.26
CA GLU A 565 18.27 -6.47 36.08
C GLU A 565 19.52 -5.62 36.35
N ASN A 566 19.86 -4.70 35.43
CA ASN A 566 20.98 -3.78 35.56
C ASN A 566 20.57 -2.41 36.13
N HIS A 567 19.34 -2.27 36.64
CA HIS A 567 18.77 -1.02 37.14
C HIS A 567 18.75 0.12 36.10
N ASP A 568 18.63 -0.23 34.81
CA ASP A 568 18.50 0.70 33.68
C ASP A 568 17.03 0.85 33.28
N LEU A 569 16.33 1.78 33.94
CA LEU A 569 14.92 2.04 33.67
C LEU A 569 14.69 2.65 32.27
N THR A 570 15.61 3.50 31.80
CA THR A 570 15.50 4.15 30.49
C THR A 570 15.59 3.13 29.37
N GLY A 571 16.61 2.25 29.42
CA GLY A 571 16.74 1.18 28.44
C GLY A 571 15.56 0.20 28.44
N ALA A 572 14.96 -0.05 29.62
CA ALA A 572 13.76 -0.88 29.71
C ALA A 572 12.55 -0.22 29.01
N LEU A 573 12.33 1.08 29.23
CA LEU A 573 11.28 1.85 28.56
C LEU A 573 11.50 1.92 27.04
N GLU A 574 12.72 2.16 26.58
CA GLU A 574 13.08 2.16 25.15
C GLU A 574 12.80 0.80 24.51
N ALA A 575 13.09 -0.31 25.21
CA ALA A 575 12.81 -1.64 24.71
C ALA A 575 11.30 -1.95 24.68
N VAL A 576 10.54 -1.55 25.70
CA VAL A 576 9.07 -1.74 25.73
C VAL A 576 8.37 -0.91 24.66
N TYR A 577 8.92 0.26 24.31
CA TYR A 577 8.38 1.14 23.27
C TYR A 577 8.23 0.44 21.91
N THR A 578 9.11 -0.51 21.58
CA THR A 578 9.11 -1.22 20.29
C THR A 578 8.20 -2.44 20.23
N ILE A 579 7.50 -2.78 21.32
CA ILE A 579 6.63 -3.96 21.39
C ILE A 579 5.23 -3.60 20.87
N ASP A 580 4.78 -4.23 19.79
CA ASP A 580 3.48 -3.99 19.17
C ASP A 580 3.14 -2.48 19.05
N ASN A 581 1.94 -2.07 19.43
CA ASN A 581 1.50 -0.67 19.44
C ASN A 581 1.78 0.06 20.78
N ASN A 582 2.59 -0.51 21.67
CA ASN A 582 2.79 0.03 23.03
C ASN A 582 3.48 1.40 23.04
N ARG A 583 4.14 1.83 21.95
CA ARG A 583 4.62 3.22 21.78
C ARG A 583 3.55 4.26 22.12
N TYR A 584 2.28 3.98 21.82
CA TYR A 584 1.20 4.94 22.05
C TYR A 584 0.78 5.03 23.52
N ALA A 585 1.09 4.01 24.34
CA ALA A 585 0.89 4.07 25.79
C ALA A 585 1.80 5.12 26.47
N PHE A 586 2.91 5.50 25.82
CA PHE A 586 3.78 6.55 26.34
C PHE A 586 3.19 7.95 26.18
N LEU A 587 2.32 8.12 25.18
CA LEU A 587 1.95 9.42 24.61
C LEU A 587 0.48 9.78 24.85
N PHE A 588 -0.43 8.79 24.80
CA PHE A 588 -1.87 9.03 24.82
C PHE A 588 -2.54 8.38 26.03
N GLU A 589 -3.76 8.83 26.34
CA GLU A 589 -4.55 8.25 27.43
C GLU A 589 -4.98 6.81 27.12
N GLU A 590 -5.21 6.02 28.18
CA GLU A 590 -5.59 4.61 28.07
C GLU A 590 -6.82 4.40 27.17
N GLU A 591 -7.79 5.32 27.23
CA GLU A 591 -8.99 5.25 26.40
C GLU A 591 -8.67 5.40 24.90
N VAL A 592 -7.70 6.25 24.54
CA VAL A 592 -7.24 6.44 23.15
C VAL A 592 -6.48 5.20 22.68
N TYR A 593 -5.52 4.72 23.49
CA TYR A 593 -4.75 3.51 23.22
C TYR A 593 -5.65 2.29 23.04
N THR A 594 -6.60 2.11 23.96
CA THR A 594 -7.53 0.98 23.95
C THR A 594 -8.44 1.05 22.74
N TYR A 595 -8.98 2.22 22.40
CA TYR A 595 -9.84 2.38 21.22
C TYR A 595 -9.17 1.90 19.93
N PHE A 596 -7.94 2.36 19.67
CA PHE A 596 -7.19 2.00 18.47
C PHE A 596 -6.51 0.61 18.55
N THR A 597 -6.49 -0.02 19.72
CA THR A 597 -6.13 -1.44 19.82
C THR A 597 -7.34 -2.30 19.45
N GLU A 598 -8.48 -2.02 20.09
CA GLU A 598 -9.70 -2.81 19.99
C GLU A 598 -10.29 -2.80 18.58
N TYR A 599 -10.21 -1.68 17.87
CA TYR A 599 -10.76 -1.62 16.51
C TYR A 599 -9.96 -2.44 15.49
N VAL A 600 -8.68 -2.74 15.73
CA VAL A 600 -7.89 -3.67 14.91
C VAL A 600 -8.28 -5.12 15.19
N LEU A 601 -8.51 -5.44 16.47
CA LEU A 601 -8.74 -6.81 16.92
C LEU A 601 -10.20 -7.27 16.76
N ASN A 602 -11.17 -6.35 16.91
CA ASN A 602 -12.57 -6.70 17.11
C ASN A 602 -13.52 -6.15 16.04
N GLN A 603 -13.05 -5.40 15.03
CA GLN A 603 -13.92 -5.00 13.93
C GLN A 603 -14.26 -6.16 12.98
N PRO A 604 -15.43 -6.09 12.30
CA PRO A 604 -15.79 -7.07 11.28
C PRO A 604 -14.76 -7.17 10.14
N ALA A 605 -14.57 -8.36 9.56
CA ALA A 605 -13.63 -8.55 8.46
C ALA A 605 -13.88 -7.60 7.26
N GLY A 606 -15.14 -7.34 6.91
CA GLY A 606 -15.48 -6.41 5.81
C GLY A 606 -15.16 -4.93 6.09
N ARG A 607 -14.85 -4.59 7.35
CA ARG A 607 -14.37 -3.29 7.81
C ARG A 607 -12.84 -3.23 7.88
N LEU A 608 -12.22 -4.33 8.31
CA LEU A 608 -10.77 -4.49 8.33
C LEU A 608 -10.17 -4.75 6.94
N LYS A 609 -11.00 -5.01 5.92
CA LYS A 609 -10.61 -5.20 4.52
C LYS A 609 -9.39 -6.12 4.38
N TRP A 610 -8.30 -5.61 3.83
CA TRP A 610 -7.08 -6.34 3.59
C TRP A 610 -6.32 -6.68 4.87
N GLY A 611 -6.52 -5.97 5.99
CA GLY A 611 -5.90 -6.30 7.28
C GLY A 611 -6.63 -7.39 8.08
N ALA A 612 -7.81 -7.82 7.65
CA ALA A 612 -8.62 -8.81 8.37
C ALA A 612 -7.86 -10.13 8.64
N GLY A 613 -7.64 -10.45 9.91
CA GLY A 613 -6.97 -11.69 10.35
C GLY A 613 -5.46 -11.73 10.13
N ARG A 614 -4.82 -10.59 9.82
CA ARG A 614 -3.36 -10.53 9.57
C ARG A 614 -2.52 -10.07 10.75
N ILE A 615 -3.11 -9.36 11.71
CA ILE A 615 -2.55 -9.21 13.06
C ILE A 615 -2.98 -10.43 13.87
N VAL A 616 -2.02 -11.26 14.28
CA VAL A 616 -2.30 -12.56 14.92
C VAL A 616 -2.27 -12.45 16.44
N HIS A 617 -1.29 -11.71 16.96
CA HIS A 617 -1.02 -11.62 18.39
C HIS A 617 -0.93 -10.17 18.84
N HIS A 618 -1.23 -9.94 20.12
CA HIS A 618 -1.08 -8.65 20.78
C HIS A 618 -0.63 -8.84 22.22
N GLN A 619 0.33 -8.03 22.65
CA GLN A 619 0.70 -7.88 24.04
C GLN A 619 0.43 -6.46 24.51
N ASN A 620 -0.70 -6.26 25.20
CA ASN A 620 -0.98 -5.00 25.88
C ASN A 620 -0.05 -4.84 27.09
N LEU A 621 0.75 -3.76 27.09
CA LEU A 621 1.66 -3.37 28.16
C LEU A 621 1.37 -1.95 28.69
N PHE A 622 0.17 -1.40 28.46
CA PHE A 622 -0.16 -0.04 28.88
C PHE A 622 0.11 0.21 30.38
N GLY A 623 -0.42 -0.67 31.24
CA GLY A 623 -0.22 -0.55 32.69
C GLY A 623 1.24 -0.69 33.13
N LEU A 624 2.03 -1.51 32.42
CA LEU A 624 3.46 -1.64 32.65
C LEU A 624 4.20 -0.34 32.30
N VAL A 625 3.89 0.25 31.15
CA VAL A 625 4.47 1.52 30.69
C VAL A 625 4.21 2.63 31.70
N GLU A 626 2.97 2.78 32.17
CA GLU A 626 2.62 3.80 33.16
C GLU A 626 3.33 3.59 34.51
N SER A 627 3.44 2.33 34.97
CA SER A 627 4.17 2.02 36.20
C SER A 627 5.67 2.33 36.08
N LEU A 628 6.31 1.92 34.99
CA LEU A 628 7.72 2.22 34.73
C LEU A 628 7.96 3.72 34.61
N LYS A 629 7.10 4.46 33.90
CA LYS A 629 7.19 5.94 33.80
C LYS A 629 7.06 6.60 35.16
N ALA A 630 6.11 6.19 35.99
CA ALA A 630 5.93 6.75 37.33
C ALA A 630 7.18 6.58 38.21
N LYS A 631 7.92 5.49 38.03
CA LYS A 631 9.16 5.19 38.77
C LYS A 631 10.39 5.98 38.31
N THR A 632 10.33 6.67 37.17
CA THR A 632 11.48 7.46 36.66
C THR A 632 11.86 8.66 37.54
N VAL A 633 10.95 9.11 38.40
CA VAL A 633 11.20 10.24 39.32
C VAL A 633 11.69 9.79 40.71
N GLU A 634 11.78 8.49 40.96
CA GLU A 634 12.17 7.92 42.25
C GLU A 634 13.71 7.74 42.36
N GLU A 635 14.25 7.93 43.56
CA GLU A 635 15.66 7.67 43.87
C GLU A 635 15.83 6.19 44.26
N ASN A 636 16.29 5.35 43.33
CA ASN A 636 16.35 3.88 43.41
C ASN A 636 14.97 3.18 43.42
N PRO A 637 14.24 3.21 42.29
CA PRO A 637 12.94 2.55 42.19
C PRO A 637 13.05 1.03 42.36
N ASP A 638 12.11 0.44 43.09
CA ASP A 638 11.92 -1.02 43.13
C ASP A 638 11.10 -1.45 41.92
N THR A 639 11.71 -2.16 40.97
CA THR A 639 11.08 -2.58 39.69
C THR A 639 10.73 -4.07 39.66
N GLN A 640 10.63 -4.73 40.83
CA GLN A 640 10.39 -6.18 40.90
C GLN A 640 9.03 -6.58 40.29
N GLU A 641 7.98 -5.80 40.52
CA GLU A 641 6.64 -6.09 39.96
C GLU A 641 6.63 -5.97 38.43
N GLU A 642 7.25 -4.93 37.87
CA GLU A 642 7.36 -4.71 36.42
C GLU A 642 8.18 -5.79 35.75
N TYR A 643 9.26 -6.22 36.42
CA TYR A 643 10.07 -7.35 35.98
C TYR A 643 9.24 -8.63 35.89
N GLU A 644 8.43 -8.94 36.90
CA GLU A 644 7.56 -10.13 36.90
C GLU A 644 6.49 -10.07 35.80
N VAL A 645 5.91 -8.90 35.55
CA VAL A 645 4.97 -8.67 34.44
C VAL A 645 5.65 -8.92 33.09
N LEU A 646 6.85 -8.39 32.88
CA LEU A 646 7.62 -8.58 31.64
C LEU A 646 8.02 -10.04 31.42
N VAL A 647 8.49 -10.73 32.46
CA VAL A 647 8.84 -12.16 32.37
C VAL A 647 7.63 -12.99 31.97
N LYS A 648 6.47 -12.73 32.57
CA LYS A 648 5.22 -13.42 32.22
C LYS A 648 4.76 -13.12 30.79
N ALA A 649 4.82 -11.85 30.37
CA ALA A 649 4.49 -11.45 29.00
C ALA A 649 5.41 -12.15 27.99
N ARG A 650 6.70 -12.23 28.29
CA ARG A 650 7.69 -12.94 27.49
C ARG A 650 7.41 -14.43 27.37
N GLU A 651 7.05 -15.10 28.47
CA GLU A 651 6.66 -16.51 28.45
C GLU A 651 5.46 -16.76 27.54
N ASN A 652 4.45 -15.88 27.59
CA ASN A 652 3.28 -15.97 26.71
C ASN A 652 3.69 -15.79 25.23
N GLN A 653 4.56 -14.83 24.92
CA GLN A 653 5.07 -14.62 23.56
C GLN A 653 5.86 -15.83 23.06
N LEU A 654 6.67 -16.49 23.91
CA LEU A 654 7.35 -17.73 23.53
C LEU A 654 6.37 -18.86 23.18
N CYS A 655 5.26 -18.98 23.90
CA CYS A 655 4.20 -19.93 23.55
C CYS A 655 3.55 -19.60 22.19
N CYS A 656 3.26 -18.31 21.94
CA CYS A 656 2.73 -17.86 20.65
C CYS A 656 3.70 -18.18 19.51
N TYR A 657 5.00 -17.94 19.72
CA TYR A 657 6.04 -18.26 18.75
C TYR A 657 6.08 -19.75 18.43
N GLU A 658 5.96 -20.62 19.44
CA GLU A 658 5.91 -22.07 19.24
C GLU A 658 4.68 -22.49 18.40
N ASP A 659 3.51 -21.90 18.68
CA ASP A 659 2.28 -22.11 17.90
C ASP A 659 2.46 -21.66 16.44
N ASP A 660 3.09 -20.51 16.20
CA ASP A 660 3.35 -19.98 14.86
C ASP A 660 4.32 -20.89 14.08
N ILE A 661 5.37 -21.42 14.71
CA ILE A 661 6.27 -22.40 14.09
C ILE A 661 5.52 -23.68 13.72
N ARG A 662 4.68 -24.21 14.62
CA ARG A 662 3.83 -25.37 14.32
C ARG A 662 2.88 -25.10 13.15
N TYR A 663 2.29 -23.91 13.10
CA TYR A 663 1.44 -23.48 12.00
C TYR A 663 2.21 -23.40 10.68
N MET A 664 3.36 -22.75 10.65
CA MET A 664 4.21 -22.63 9.47
C MET A 664 4.63 -24.01 8.94
N MET A 665 5.03 -24.94 9.81
CA MET A 665 5.37 -26.31 9.41
C MET A 665 4.22 -27.00 8.69
N ALA A 666 3.01 -26.93 9.26
CA ALA A 666 1.83 -27.54 8.68
C ALA A 666 1.43 -26.89 7.35
N SER A 667 1.52 -25.56 7.26
CA SER A 667 1.21 -24.79 6.05
C SER A 667 2.23 -25.04 4.94
N ALA A 668 3.54 -25.03 5.26
CA ALA A 668 4.62 -25.37 4.33
C ALA A 668 4.46 -26.79 3.79
N GLY A 669 4.09 -27.76 4.63
CA GLY A 669 3.83 -29.14 4.20
C GLY A 669 2.69 -29.24 3.17
N LYS A 670 1.60 -28.49 3.36
CA LYS A 670 0.47 -28.43 2.42
C LYS A 670 0.86 -27.77 1.09
N LEU A 671 1.67 -26.71 1.13
CA LEU A 671 2.16 -26.04 -0.07
C LEU A 671 3.12 -26.95 -0.84
N LEU A 672 4.06 -27.59 -0.16
CA LEU A 672 5.01 -28.54 -0.74
C LEU A 672 4.30 -29.67 -1.51
N GLU A 673 3.24 -30.24 -0.95
CA GLU A 673 2.44 -31.27 -1.64
C GLU A 673 1.81 -30.72 -2.93
N ALA A 674 1.22 -29.52 -2.87
CA ALA A 674 0.60 -28.87 -4.01
C ALA A 674 1.62 -28.54 -5.11
N ILE A 675 2.78 -27.98 -4.75
CA ILE A 675 3.88 -27.66 -5.66
C ILE A 675 4.41 -28.92 -6.33
N ARG A 676 4.62 -30.03 -5.59
CA ARG A 676 5.04 -31.31 -6.17
C ARG A 676 4.02 -31.86 -7.16
N LYS A 677 2.73 -31.76 -6.85
CA LYS A 677 1.65 -32.17 -7.75
C LYS A 677 1.64 -31.34 -9.03
N ALA A 678 1.79 -30.01 -8.93
CA ALA A 678 1.95 -29.13 -10.07
C ALA A 678 3.21 -29.50 -10.90
N GLY A 679 4.31 -29.84 -10.24
CA GLY A 679 5.54 -30.30 -10.89
C GLY A 679 5.40 -31.62 -11.66
N GLN A 680 4.52 -32.53 -11.22
CA GLN A 680 4.17 -33.74 -11.98
C GLN A 680 3.29 -33.42 -13.18
N TRP A 681 2.38 -32.45 -13.03
CA TRP A 681 1.52 -32.02 -14.13
C TRP A 681 2.31 -31.38 -15.27
N ALA A 682 3.26 -30.49 -14.96
CA ALA A 682 4.12 -29.85 -15.95
C ALA A 682 4.86 -30.87 -16.85
N LEU A 683 5.26 -32.03 -16.31
CA LEU A 683 5.88 -33.12 -17.08
C LEU A 683 4.93 -33.75 -18.11
N ASN A 684 3.63 -33.81 -17.83
CA ASN A 684 2.64 -34.36 -18.75
C ASN A 684 2.35 -33.40 -19.90
N ILE A 685 2.31 -32.09 -19.63
CA ILE A 685 2.17 -31.05 -20.66
C ILE A 685 3.31 -31.17 -21.69
N LYS A 686 4.53 -31.42 -21.24
CA LYS A 686 5.69 -31.65 -22.11
C LYS A 686 5.49 -32.88 -23.01
N LYS A 687 5.05 -34.02 -22.46
CA LYS A 687 4.84 -35.26 -23.24
C LYS A 687 3.82 -35.10 -24.37
N ASP A 688 2.77 -34.31 -24.14
CA ASP A 688 1.69 -34.10 -25.13
C ASP A 688 2.04 -33.04 -26.20
N SER A 689 3.13 -32.30 -26.01
CA SER A 689 3.61 -31.25 -26.93
C SER A 689 4.49 -31.74 -28.08
N ASP A 690 4.80 -33.05 -28.13
CA ASP A 690 5.49 -33.71 -29.26
C ASP A 690 6.80 -33.01 -29.69
N THR A 691 7.59 -32.54 -28.72
CA THR A 691 8.95 -32.06 -28.97
C THR A 691 9.91 -33.23 -28.86
N ASP A 692 10.11 -33.94 -29.96
CA ASP A 692 11.18 -34.93 -30.12
C ASP A 692 12.53 -34.19 -30.03
N GLU A 693 13.11 -34.14 -28.82
CA GLU A 693 14.41 -33.51 -28.53
C GLU A 693 15.55 -34.12 -29.35
N SER A 694 15.35 -35.30 -29.97
CA SER A 694 16.35 -35.99 -30.78
C SER A 694 16.75 -35.28 -32.08
N LYS A 695 16.07 -34.18 -32.46
CA LYS A 695 16.43 -33.32 -33.60
C LYS A 695 16.98 -31.94 -33.25
N ILE A 696 17.16 -31.61 -31.97
CA ILE A 696 17.36 -30.21 -31.51
C ILE A 696 18.81 -29.91 -31.06
N GLN A 697 19.76 -30.82 -31.24
CA GLN A 697 21.18 -30.60 -30.87
C GLN A 697 22.10 -30.04 -31.98
N GLU A 698 21.59 -29.56 -33.12
CA GLU A 698 22.46 -29.07 -34.23
C GLU A 698 22.18 -27.66 -34.78
N GLU A 699 21.37 -26.81 -34.14
CA GLU A 699 21.24 -25.37 -34.48
C GLU A 699 21.13 -24.52 -33.20
#